data_AF-A0A7Z8L7G4-F1
#
_entry.id   AF-A0A7Z8L7G4-F1
#
_cell.length_a   1.000
_cell.length_b   1.000
_cell.length_c   1.000
_cell.angle_alpha   90.00
_cell.angle_beta   90.00
_cell.angle_gamma   90.00
#
_symmetry.space_group_name_H-M   'P 1'
#
loop_
_entity.id
_entity.type
_entity.pdbx_description
1 polymer ?
#
loop_
_entity_poly.entity_id
_entity_poly.type
_entity_poly.pdbx_seq_one_letter_code
_entity_poly.pdbx_strand_id
1 'polypeptide(L)'
;MSSPALPAYPRLPAWWLVLLILATFILALVLGIWLGPRLGEVADRLLPESQAHAERGATSGPTVWYQSQMHPWVIQPYPGLCPICGMDLTPVDPARFGAEVTVSPITVQNIGISAQPARRGGLSRTVRSVGVVEFDPGRLHDINLRSAAWIENLQVAAAGDRVRAGDHLFDLVSQELYAAQVEYLQVRHDPRLIESVRRRLAWLGMPDLSALEAAGQPLERVPVHSPINGVVMSREAVEGMRMSAGSSVLTLANDEQLWLRVTLFEHQLSELEPGMSAQVRLRDGREIKGHLAYIEPTLDTRTRSLSARIILDNSDGLLRPGAFAQVRIPLSSQEALLVPRSAVVSTGERDVLFLSLGRGRFAPRQVQLGIEDDLGMVAITEGLAEGEQVVVSGQFLIDAESRMIEAIARQIFPDRDLAQDRAPSSPAPRPSSEGPYTPLLTAYAALSERLYADDAQAAMEAVPALGQAAEAIDGLSSEISDALGELASATDLKSLRWAFGALGIALRDTFEAQPRAEAAGWTAFHCGMAPAPDDGWWLQEEDEEARNPFFGARHGMRACHVDARVMPAPAAADGPGEAAQQGPWPAFLQGYEALSAALYADDAAAAQGAAAELTAPVTALEAAVAALQAATELAGLRVAFGDLGVALRDLAAEALPPALASWTVLYCGMAPGAAEDGVWLQADDAEARNPFFGARHGMRACHVNAHAAGARP
;
A
#
# COMPACT_ATOMS: atom_id res chain seq x y z
N MET A 1 102.54 -23.27 7.08
CA MET A 1 101.47 -23.30 6.07
C MET A 1 100.64 -22.06 6.29
N SER A 2 100.90 -21.02 5.52
CA SER A 2 100.36 -19.67 5.73
C SER A 2 100.30 -18.94 4.39
N SER A 3 99.08 -18.61 3.98
CA SER A 3 98.74 -17.88 2.77
C SER A 3 99.28 -16.45 2.77
N PRO A 4 99.74 -15.89 1.64
CA PRO A 4 99.89 -14.45 1.48
C PRO A 4 98.65 -13.83 0.83
N ALA A 5 98.23 -12.72 1.43
CA ALA A 5 97.07 -11.91 1.07
C ALA A 5 97.29 -11.07 -0.20
N LEU A 6 96.18 -10.79 -0.89
CA LEU A 6 96.08 -10.00 -2.13
C LEU A 6 96.19 -8.48 -1.87
N PRO A 7 96.70 -7.70 -2.84
CA PRO A 7 96.93 -6.26 -2.70
C PRO A 7 95.67 -5.40 -2.87
N ALA A 8 95.68 -4.26 -2.18
CA ALA A 8 94.60 -3.28 -2.11
C ALA A 8 94.47 -2.41 -3.37
N TYR A 9 93.23 -2.24 -3.86
CA TYR A 9 92.87 -1.29 -4.91
C TYR A 9 92.61 0.11 -4.32
N PRO A 10 92.98 1.21 -5.03
CA PRO A 10 92.75 2.57 -4.57
C PRO A 10 91.26 2.93 -4.61
N ARG A 11 90.74 3.45 -3.49
CA ARG A 11 89.36 3.93 -3.38
C ARG A 11 89.24 5.30 -4.04
N LEU A 12 88.60 5.36 -5.21
CA LEU A 12 88.13 6.63 -5.78
C LEU A 12 86.91 7.12 -4.98
N PRO A 13 86.79 8.44 -4.73
CA PRO A 13 85.72 9.00 -3.91
C PRO A 13 84.36 8.97 -4.65
N ALA A 14 83.28 8.70 -3.91
CA ALA A 14 81.93 8.40 -4.43
C ALA A 14 81.29 9.50 -5.31
N TRP A 15 81.76 10.75 -5.23
CA TRP A 15 81.21 11.87 -6.01
C TRP A 15 81.47 11.76 -7.52
N TRP A 16 82.48 10.98 -7.94
CA TRP A 16 82.80 10.79 -9.35
C TRP A 16 81.73 9.95 -10.08
N LEU A 17 81.13 8.99 -9.38
CA LEU A 17 80.04 8.16 -9.91
C LEU A 17 78.76 8.97 -10.12
N VAL A 18 78.49 9.92 -9.22
CA VAL A 18 77.32 10.83 -9.31
C VAL A 18 77.46 11.78 -10.51
N LEU A 19 78.64 12.34 -10.73
CA LEU A 19 78.90 13.20 -11.90
C LEU A 19 78.75 12.44 -13.22
N LEU A 20 79.17 11.17 -13.26
CA LEU A 20 79.08 10.35 -14.46
C LEU A 20 77.62 10.00 -14.80
N ILE A 21 76.79 9.73 -13.78
CA ILE A 21 75.35 9.52 -13.95
C ILE A 21 74.64 10.80 -14.39
N LEU A 22 75.01 11.95 -13.81
CA LEU A 22 74.41 13.23 -14.21
C LEU A 22 74.75 13.59 -15.67
N ALA A 23 76.01 13.34 -16.07
CA ALA A 23 76.47 13.59 -17.43
C ALA A 23 75.77 12.68 -18.46
N THR A 24 75.55 11.40 -18.15
CA THR A 24 74.82 10.49 -19.04
C THR A 24 73.35 10.86 -19.15
N PHE A 25 72.72 11.34 -18.07
CA PHE A 25 71.33 11.78 -18.08
C PHE A 25 71.13 13.03 -18.94
N ILE A 26 72.03 14.02 -18.81
CA ILE A 26 72.01 15.24 -19.64
C ILE A 26 72.23 14.89 -21.11
N LEU A 27 73.16 13.97 -21.41
CA LEU A 27 73.41 13.52 -22.78
C LEU A 27 72.19 12.84 -23.40
N ALA A 28 71.49 11.98 -22.64
CA ALA A 28 70.26 11.32 -23.09
C ALA A 28 69.13 12.31 -23.35
N LEU A 29 68.99 13.34 -22.50
CA LEU A 29 67.97 14.39 -22.66
C LEU A 29 68.22 15.23 -23.93
N VAL A 30 69.47 15.64 -24.15
CA VAL A 30 69.86 16.40 -25.34
C VAL A 30 69.68 15.55 -26.61
N LEU A 31 70.02 14.26 -26.56
CA LEU A 31 69.81 13.34 -27.68
C LEU A 31 68.32 13.15 -27.97
N GLY A 32 67.47 13.03 -26.96
CA GLY A 32 66.02 12.91 -27.11
C GLY A 32 65.38 14.15 -27.75
N ILE A 33 65.78 15.36 -27.32
CA ILE A 33 65.29 16.63 -27.87
C ILE A 33 65.72 16.80 -29.34
N TRP A 34 66.92 16.33 -29.70
CA TRP A 34 67.44 16.47 -31.07
C TRP A 34 66.91 15.40 -32.04
N LEU A 35 66.65 14.17 -31.56
CA LEU A 35 66.21 13.04 -32.40
C LEU A 35 64.69 12.94 -32.55
N GLY A 36 63.92 13.44 -31.57
CA GLY A 36 62.45 13.39 -31.56
C GLY A 36 61.78 13.99 -32.81
N PRO A 37 62.12 15.24 -33.22
CA PRO A 37 61.51 15.87 -34.40
C PRO A 37 61.85 15.15 -35.71
N ARG A 38 63.02 14.50 -35.80
CA ARG A 38 63.48 13.80 -37.01
C ARG A 38 62.90 12.40 -37.18
N LEU A 39 62.45 11.77 -36.10
CA LEU A 39 61.72 10.50 -36.16
C LEU A 39 60.25 10.70 -36.55
N GLY A 40 59.65 11.84 -36.19
CA GLY A 40 58.28 12.21 -36.60
C GLY A 40 58.14 12.33 -38.13
N GLU A 41 59.07 13.03 -38.80
CA GLU A 41 59.05 13.18 -40.26
C GLU A 41 59.25 11.87 -41.04
N VAL A 42 59.84 10.84 -40.42
CA VAL A 42 60.02 9.52 -41.03
C VAL A 42 58.79 8.63 -40.82
N ALA A 43 58.10 8.78 -39.68
CA ALA A 43 56.85 8.07 -39.40
C ALA A 43 55.71 8.52 -40.34
N ASP A 44 55.59 9.83 -40.58
CA ASP A 44 54.57 10.40 -41.49
C ASP A 44 54.79 10.00 -42.97
N ARG A 45 56.00 9.57 -43.35
CA ARG A 45 56.30 9.08 -44.70
C ARG A 45 56.04 7.58 -44.88
N LEU A 46 55.87 6.81 -43.81
CA LEU A 46 55.74 5.34 -43.85
C LEU A 46 54.31 4.84 -43.61
N LEU A 47 53.42 5.69 -43.10
CA LEU A 47 52.00 5.37 -42.91
C LEU A 47 51.16 6.25 -43.84
N PRO A 48 50.66 5.73 -44.98
CA PRO A 48 49.75 6.49 -45.82
C PRO A 48 48.42 6.69 -45.08
N GLU A 49 48.10 7.94 -44.76
CA GLU A 49 46.75 8.36 -44.38
C GLU A 49 45.77 7.96 -45.48
N SER A 50 44.84 7.07 -45.15
CA SER A 50 43.68 6.81 -45.99
C SER A 50 42.85 8.09 -46.04
N GLN A 51 42.91 8.78 -47.19
CA GLN A 51 42.00 9.87 -47.51
C GLN A 51 40.57 9.33 -47.60
N ALA A 52 39.85 9.39 -46.49
CA ALA A 52 38.40 9.35 -46.49
C ALA A 52 37.91 10.71 -46.99
N HIS A 53 37.37 10.71 -48.20
CA HIS A 53 36.69 11.85 -48.81
C HIS A 53 35.63 12.42 -47.85
N ALA A 54 35.84 13.67 -47.44
CA ALA A 54 34.77 14.54 -46.98
C ALA A 54 34.03 15.11 -48.20
N GLU A 55 33.00 14.42 -48.65
CA GLU A 55 31.91 15.02 -49.42
C GLU A 55 30.63 14.92 -48.58
N ARG A 56 30.25 16.02 -47.95
CA ARG A 56 28.89 16.22 -47.42
C ARG A 56 27.95 16.39 -48.61
N GLY A 57 27.44 15.28 -49.11
CA GLY A 57 26.25 15.19 -49.94
C GLY A 57 25.17 14.46 -49.15
N ALA A 58 24.01 15.10 -48.94
CA ALA A 58 22.84 14.46 -48.37
C ALA A 58 22.38 13.32 -49.29
N THR A 59 22.60 12.07 -48.87
CA THR A 59 21.99 10.89 -49.49
C THR A 59 21.58 9.91 -48.41
N SER A 60 20.31 9.52 -48.47
CA SER A 60 19.67 8.39 -47.78
C SER A 60 20.63 7.26 -47.43
N GLY A 61 20.61 6.82 -46.17
CA GLY A 61 21.36 5.64 -45.71
C GLY A 61 21.10 4.39 -46.56
N PRO A 62 21.97 3.37 -46.46
CA PRO A 62 21.95 2.19 -47.34
C PRO A 62 20.60 1.47 -47.27
N THR A 63 20.01 1.21 -48.44
CA THR A 63 18.69 0.61 -48.62
C THR A 63 18.65 -0.89 -48.26
N VAL A 64 19.82 -1.55 -48.17
CA VAL A 64 19.94 -2.99 -47.89
C VAL A 64 21.09 -3.21 -46.91
N TRP A 65 20.83 -3.97 -45.85
CA TRP A 65 21.80 -4.36 -44.82
C TRP A 65 22.14 -5.84 -44.96
N TYR A 66 23.26 -6.31 -44.42
CA TYR A 66 23.71 -7.70 -44.55
C TYR A 66 24.01 -8.28 -43.16
N GLN A 67 23.42 -9.43 -42.83
CA GLN A 67 23.52 -10.07 -41.51
C GLN A 67 24.14 -11.48 -41.60
N SER A 68 24.95 -11.86 -40.61
CA SER A 68 25.53 -13.21 -40.49
C SER A 68 24.52 -14.19 -39.88
N GLN A 69 24.36 -15.36 -40.51
CA GLN A 69 23.45 -16.43 -40.04
C GLN A 69 23.91 -17.09 -38.72
N MET A 70 25.21 -17.03 -38.40
CA MET A 70 25.77 -17.62 -37.18
C MET A 70 26.08 -16.60 -36.08
N HIS A 71 26.26 -15.33 -36.45
CA HIS A 71 26.50 -14.24 -35.50
C HIS A 71 25.51 -13.11 -35.79
N PRO A 72 24.25 -13.24 -35.34
CA PRO A 72 23.17 -12.32 -35.73
C PRO A 72 23.43 -10.84 -35.39
N TRP A 73 24.31 -10.56 -34.43
CA TRP A 73 24.75 -9.21 -34.06
C TRP A 73 25.75 -8.57 -35.05
N VAL A 74 26.28 -9.33 -36.01
CA VAL A 74 27.15 -8.83 -37.07
C VAL A 74 26.30 -8.39 -38.24
N ILE A 75 26.03 -7.09 -38.30
CA ILE A 75 25.24 -6.45 -39.36
C ILE A 75 26.11 -5.38 -40.03
N GLN A 76 26.23 -5.45 -41.35
CA GLN A 76 27.06 -4.54 -42.14
C GLN A 76 26.25 -3.87 -43.26
N PRO A 77 26.54 -2.61 -43.61
CA PRO A 77 25.88 -1.90 -44.70
C PRO A 77 26.37 -2.31 -46.09
N TYR A 78 27.25 -3.32 -46.18
CA TYR A 78 27.83 -3.82 -47.42
C TYR A 78 27.89 -5.36 -47.43
N PRO A 79 27.82 -6.00 -48.61
CA PRO A 79 28.03 -7.43 -48.72
C PRO A 79 29.48 -7.78 -48.36
N GLY A 80 29.69 -8.87 -47.63
CA GLY A 80 31.01 -9.26 -47.17
C GLY A 80 31.00 -10.55 -46.37
N LEU A 81 32.17 -10.93 -45.88
CA LEU A 81 32.35 -12.08 -44.98
C LEU A 81 32.24 -11.61 -43.53
N CYS A 82 31.57 -12.41 -42.69
CA CYS A 82 31.51 -12.15 -41.26
C CYS A 82 32.93 -12.17 -40.66
N PRO A 83 33.39 -11.11 -39.96
CA PRO A 83 34.74 -11.05 -39.37
C PRO A 83 34.99 -12.05 -38.24
N ILE A 84 33.96 -12.77 -37.78
CA ILE A 84 34.05 -13.77 -36.71
C ILE A 84 34.07 -15.20 -37.28
N CYS A 85 33.07 -15.60 -38.09
CA CYS A 85 33.00 -16.96 -38.64
C CYS A 85 33.49 -17.10 -40.09
N GLY A 86 33.75 -16.01 -40.80
CA GLY A 86 34.20 -16.04 -42.18
C GLY A 86 33.16 -16.55 -43.20
N MET A 87 31.86 -16.56 -42.85
CA MET A 87 30.78 -16.92 -43.79
C MET A 87 30.16 -15.67 -44.43
N ASP A 88 29.60 -15.83 -45.63
CA ASP A 88 28.94 -14.74 -46.38
C ASP A 88 27.76 -14.15 -45.61
N LEU A 89 27.70 -12.82 -45.57
CA LEU A 89 26.59 -12.07 -45.01
C LEU A 89 25.42 -12.07 -46.01
N THR A 90 24.22 -12.40 -45.53
CA THR A 90 23.01 -12.44 -46.35
C THR A 90 22.25 -11.12 -46.28
N PRO A 91 21.68 -10.64 -47.41
CA PRO A 91 20.93 -9.38 -47.43
C PRO A 91 19.65 -9.47 -46.59
N VAL A 92 19.41 -8.45 -45.78
CA VAL A 92 18.23 -8.24 -44.92
C VAL A 92 17.62 -6.88 -45.22
N ASP A 93 16.29 -6.87 -45.36
CA ASP A 93 15.51 -5.65 -45.60
C ASP A 93 15.42 -4.83 -44.30
N PRO A 94 15.78 -3.54 -44.28
CA PRO A 94 15.62 -2.67 -43.12
C PRO A 94 14.15 -2.47 -42.67
N ALA A 95 13.15 -2.87 -43.47
CA ALA A 95 11.74 -2.94 -43.06
C ALA A 95 11.44 -4.12 -42.11
N ARG A 96 12.34 -5.11 -42.01
CA ARG A 96 12.22 -6.24 -41.08
C ARG A 96 12.46 -5.86 -39.61
N PHE A 97 12.92 -4.62 -39.38
CA PHE A 97 13.14 -4.03 -38.06
C PHE A 97 12.02 -3.03 -37.66
N GLY A 98 10.83 -3.15 -38.26
CA GLY A 98 9.61 -2.47 -37.81
C GLY A 98 8.89 -3.27 -36.73
N ALA A 99 7.83 -2.68 -36.16
CA ALA A 99 7.04 -3.24 -35.04
C ALA A 99 6.41 -4.64 -35.28
N GLU A 100 6.57 -5.26 -36.44
CA GLU A 100 6.00 -6.58 -36.79
C GLU A 100 7.05 -7.69 -36.67
N VAL A 101 6.83 -8.65 -35.78
CA VAL A 101 7.70 -9.83 -35.59
C VAL A 101 7.27 -10.96 -36.50
N THR A 102 8.20 -11.47 -37.30
CA THR A 102 7.96 -12.61 -38.18
C THR A 102 8.64 -13.86 -37.63
N VAL A 103 7.84 -14.83 -37.18
CA VAL A 103 8.29 -16.14 -36.69
C VAL A 103 7.98 -17.21 -37.74
N SER A 104 8.86 -18.18 -37.92
CA SER A 104 8.63 -19.25 -38.91
C SER A 104 7.35 -20.05 -38.56
N PRO A 105 6.50 -20.41 -39.54
CA PRO A 105 5.28 -21.18 -39.28
C PRO A 105 5.52 -22.51 -38.55
N ILE A 106 6.67 -23.16 -38.78
CA ILE A 106 7.07 -24.40 -38.10
C ILE A 106 7.38 -24.12 -36.63
N THR A 107 8.07 -23.01 -36.34
CA THR A 107 8.35 -22.56 -34.97
C THR A 107 7.06 -22.22 -34.23
N VAL A 108 6.13 -21.52 -34.88
CA VAL A 108 4.80 -21.20 -34.32
C VAL A 108 4.04 -22.48 -33.94
N GLN A 109 4.06 -23.48 -34.81
CA GLN A 109 3.41 -24.77 -34.57
C GLN A 109 4.09 -25.57 -33.46
N ASN A 110 5.42 -25.59 -33.40
CA ASN A 110 6.18 -26.31 -32.38
C ASN A 110 6.01 -25.68 -30.98
N ILE A 111 5.87 -24.36 -30.90
CA ILE A 111 5.65 -23.62 -29.64
C ILE A 111 4.18 -23.73 -29.18
N GLY A 112 3.26 -24.10 -30.07
CA GLY A 112 1.84 -24.21 -29.74
C GLY A 112 1.17 -22.84 -29.57
N ILE A 113 1.57 -21.85 -30.38
CA ILE A 113 0.93 -20.54 -30.40
C ILE A 113 -0.49 -20.70 -30.97
N SER A 114 -1.48 -20.26 -30.21
CA SER A 114 -2.89 -20.24 -30.60
C SER A 114 -3.42 -18.83 -30.55
N ALA A 115 -4.34 -18.53 -31.47
CA ALA A 115 -5.00 -17.23 -31.57
C ALA A 115 -6.52 -17.41 -31.55
N GLN A 116 -7.21 -16.42 -31.00
CA GLN A 116 -8.67 -16.36 -30.96
C GLN A 116 -9.15 -15.01 -31.47
N PRO A 117 -10.29 -14.94 -32.18
CA PRO A 117 -10.88 -13.67 -32.58
C PRO A 117 -11.40 -12.92 -31.35
N ALA A 118 -11.16 -11.62 -31.30
CA ALA A 118 -11.85 -10.72 -30.37
C ALA A 118 -13.35 -10.71 -30.69
N ARG A 119 -14.20 -10.99 -29.69
CA ARG A 119 -15.66 -11.11 -29.87
C ARG A 119 -16.39 -10.12 -28.98
N ARG A 120 -17.43 -9.48 -29.51
CA ARG A 120 -18.39 -8.79 -28.64
C ARG A 120 -19.25 -9.80 -27.91
N GLY A 121 -19.45 -9.58 -26.62
CA GLY A 121 -20.28 -10.43 -25.79
C GLY A 121 -20.70 -9.71 -24.51
N GLY A 122 -21.71 -10.27 -23.85
CA GLY A 122 -22.13 -9.83 -22.53
C GLY A 122 -21.09 -10.22 -21.49
N LEU A 123 -20.44 -9.22 -20.89
CA LEU A 123 -19.62 -9.36 -19.70
C LEU A 123 -20.57 -9.51 -18.51
N SER A 124 -20.59 -10.66 -17.83
CA SER A 124 -21.43 -10.86 -16.64
C SER A 124 -20.54 -11.08 -15.42
N ARG A 125 -20.72 -10.25 -14.39
CA ARG A 125 -20.00 -10.38 -13.12
C ARG A 125 -20.93 -10.87 -12.04
N THR A 126 -20.40 -11.62 -11.08
CA THR A 126 -21.14 -12.00 -9.89
C THR A 126 -20.40 -11.57 -8.64
N VAL A 127 -21.08 -10.85 -7.76
CA VAL A 127 -20.56 -10.64 -6.40
C VAL A 127 -20.75 -11.93 -5.62
N ARG A 128 -19.65 -12.49 -5.14
CA ARG A 128 -19.64 -13.70 -4.33
C ARG A 128 -19.37 -13.34 -2.89
N SER A 129 -20.24 -13.80 -2.01
CA SER A 129 -20.11 -13.56 -0.58
C SER A 129 -20.60 -14.78 0.21
N VAL A 130 -20.39 -14.74 1.51
CA VAL A 130 -20.92 -15.69 2.49
C VAL A 130 -21.78 -14.93 3.49
N GLY A 131 -22.80 -15.61 4.01
CA GLY A 131 -23.68 -15.04 5.01
C GLY A 131 -24.21 -16.06 6.00
N VAL A 132 -24.82 -15.53 7.05
CA VAL A 132 -25.47 -16.29 8.11
C VAL A 132 -26.95 -15.97 8.11
N VAL A 133 -27.78 -17.01 8.16
CA VAL A 133 -29.24 -16.88 8.25
C VAL A 133 -29.60 -16.45 9.68
N GLU A 134 -30.43 -15.44 9.83
CA GLU A 134 -30.83 -14.83 11.10
C GLU A 134 -32.34 -14.59 11.10
N PHE A 135 -32.92 -14.48 12.30
CA PHE A 135 -34.30 -14.01 12.45
C PHE A 135 -34.38 -12.53 12.08
N ASP A 136 -35.51 -12.13 11.51
CA ASP A 136 -35.84 -10.72 11.31
C ASP A 136 -36.18 -10.09 12.68
N PRO A 137 -35.38 -9.14 13.20
CA PRO A 137 -35.66 -8.47 14.47
C PRO A 137 -36.99 -7.71 14.47
N GLY A 138 -37.45 -7.25 13.30
CA GLY A 138 -38.74 -6.57 13.13
C GLY A 138 -39.94 -7.52 13.20
N ARG A 139 -39.71 -8.84 13.22
CA ARG A 139 -40.72 -9.89 13.34
C ARG A 139 -40.65 -10.65 14.67
N LEU A 140 -39.97 -10.08 15.66
CA LEU A 140 -39.95 -10.56 17.02
C LEU A 140 -41.13 -9.98 17.81
N HIS A 141 -41.73 -10.81 18.64
CA HIS A 141 -42.82 -10.45 19.54
C HIS A 141 -42.48 -10.89 20.95
N ASP A 142 -42.19 -9.91 21.81
CA ASP A 142 -41.96 -10.12 23.22
C ASP A 142 -43.27 -10.13 24.01
N ILE A 143 -43.52 -11.21 24.73
CA ILE A 143 -44.67 -11.35 25.62
C ILE A 143 -44.25 -10.88 27.01
N ASN A 144 -44.56 -9.62 27.31
CA ASN A 144 -44.21 -8.98 28.57
C ASN A 144 -45.39 -8.94 29.55
N LEU A 145 -45.09 -9.08 30.85
CA LEU A 145 -46.08 -8.92 31.90
C LEU A 145 -46.36 -7.45 32.19
N ARG A 146 -47.65 -7.11 32.31
CA ARG A 146 -48.07 -5.76 32.72
C ARG A 146 -48.37 -5.61 34.20
N SER A 147 -48.62 -6.72 34.90
CA SER A 147 -48.83 -6.78 36.35
C SER A 147 -48.02 -7.93 36.94
N ALA A 148 -47.64 -7.84 38.21
CA ALA A 148 -46.96 -8.95 38.88
C ALA A 148 -47.89 -10.18 38.96
N ALA A 149 -47.41 -11.34 38.54
CA ALA A 149 -48.22 -12.55 38.39
C ALA A 149 -47.39 -13.83 38.62
N TRP A 150 -48.08 -14.91 38.99
CA TRP A 150 -47.53 -16.26 38.91
C TRP A 150 -47.86 -16.85 37.54
N ILE A 151 -46.90 -17.57 36.97
CA ILE A 151 -47.06 -18.31 35.71
C ILE A 151 -47.51 -19.72 36.04
N GLU A 152 -48.67 -20.13 35.52
CA GLU A 152 -49.21 -21.48 35.66
C GLU A 152 -49.59 -22.05 34.28
N ASN A 153 -49.71 -23.38 34.18
CA ASN A 153 -50.10 -24.09 32.95
C ASN A 153 -49.29 -23.70 31.70
N LEU A 154 -47.99 -23.51 31.85
CA LEU A 154 -47.07 -23.20 30.76
C LEU A 154 -46.98 -24.35 29.75
N GLN A 155 -47.51 -24.13 28.55
CA GLN A 155 -47.55 -25.12 27.47
C GLN A 155 -46.22 -25.22 26.71
N VAL A 156 -45.41 -24.16 26.75
CA VAL A 156 -44.12 -24.10 26.06
C VAL A 156 -43.04 -24.80 26.88
N ALA A 157 -42.46 -25.87 26.35
CA ALA A 157 -41.44 -26.65 27.05
C ALA A 157 -40.06 -26.00 26.93
N ALA A 158 -39.67 -25.57 25.74
CA ALA A 158 -38.33 -25.07 25.44
C ALA A 158 -38.28 -24.03 24.31
N ALA A 159 -37.16 -23.31 24.24
CA ALA A 159 -36.83 -22.53 23.06
C ALA A 159 -36.69 -23.47 21.84
N GLY A 160 -37.27 -23.07 20.71
CA GLY A 160 -37.40 -23.85 19.48
C GLY A 160 -38.79 -24.46 19.27
N ASP A 161 -39.66 -24.47 20.28
CA ASP A 161 -41.03 -24.95 20.13
C ASP A 161 -41.82 -24.06 19.16
N ARG A 162 -42.66 -24.69 18.32
CA ARG A 162 -43.53 -24.00 17.37
C ARG A 162 -44.88 -23.67 17.99
N VAL A 163 -45.35 -22.44 17.77
CA VAL A 163 -46.65 -21.94 18.23
C VAL A 163 -47.42 -21.33 17.07
N ARG A 164 -48.73 -21.46 17.09
CA ARG A 164 -49.66 -20.82 16.14
C ARG A 164 -50.38 -19.67 16.80
N ALA A 165 -50.81 -18.70 16.00
CA ALA A 165 -51.64 -17.60 16.47
C ALA A 165 -52.91 -18.17 17.12
N GLY A 166 -53.19 -17.76 18.36
CA GLY A 166 -54.30 -18.25 19.17
C GLY A 166 -53.98 -19.45 20.06
N ASP A 167 -52.81 -20.09 19.94
CA ASP A 167 -52.43 -21.17 20.84
C ASP A 167 -52.30 -20.65 22.28
N HIS A 168 -52.79 -21.43 23.25
CA HIS A 168 -52.63 -21.14 24.67
C HIS A 168 -51.17 -21.33 25.08
N LEU A 169 -50.57 -20.29 25.66
CA LEU A 169 -49.16 -20.30 26.05
C LEU A 169 -49.00 -20.60 27.53
N PHE A 170 -49.71 -19.86 28.39
CA PHE A 170 -49.69 -20.01 29.85
C PHE A 170 -50.89 -19.26 30.47
N ASP A 171 -51.15 -19.52 31.74
CA ASP A 171 -52.11 -18.80 32.57
C ASP A 171 -51.42 -17.82 33.51
N LEU A 172 -52.01 -16.63 33.64
CA LEU A 172 -51.60 -15.60 34.59
C LEU A 172 -52.47 -15.63 35.84
N VAL A 173 -51.82 -15.74 37.00
CA VAL A 173 -52.47 -15.59 38.31
C VAL A 173 -51.93 -14.33 38.98
N SER A 174 -52.74 -13.26 38.97
CA SER A 174 -52.39 -11.98 39.59
C SER A 174 -53.50 -11.46 40.49
N GLN A 175 -53.12 -11.07 41.71
CA GLN A 175 -54.03 -10.46 42.67
C GLN A 175 -54.56 -9.10 42.18
N GLU A 176 -53.72 -8.33 41.47
CA GLU A 176 -54.09 -7.02 40.94
C GLU A 176 -55.11 -7.16 39.80
N LEU A 177 -54.90 -8.10 38.89
CA LEU A 177 -55.88 -8.44 37.85
C LEU A 177 -57.18 -8.94 38.47
N TYR A 178 -57.13 -9.84 39.44
CA TYR A 178 -58.32 -10.37 40.10
C TYR A 178 -59.16 -9.25 40.75
N ALA A 179 -58.52 -8.33 41.48
CA ALA A 179 -59.21 -7.19 42.08
C ALA A 179 -59.87 -6.28 41.03
N ALA A 180 -59.19 -6.01 39.91
CA ALA A 180 -59.72 -5.20 38.82
C ALA A 180 -60.90 -5.90 38.10
N GLN A 181 -60.88 -7.22 37.97
CA GLN A 181 -61.99 -8.00 37.42
C GLN A 181 -63.25 -7.92 38.31
N VAL A 182 -63.08 -8.01 39.64
CA VAL A 182 -64.20 -7.83 40.59
C VAL A 182 -64.81 -6.44 40.44
N GLU A 183 -63.97 -5.40 40.37
CA GLU A 183 -64.42 -4.02 40.16
C GLU A 183 -65.21 -3.88 38.85
N TYR A 184 -64.71 -4.45 37.75
CA TYR A 184 -65.40 -4.45 36.45
C TYR A 184 -66.79 -5.06 36.55
N LEU A 185 -66.90 -6.24 37.17
CA LEU A 185 -68.17 -6.94 37.28
C LEU A 185 -69.19 -6.21 38.17
N GLN A 186 -68.74 -5.39 39.14
CA GLN A 186 -69.62 -4.56 39.96
C GLN A 186 -70.15 -3.35 39.19
N VAL A 187 -69.31 -2.71 38.36
CA VAL A 187 -69.69 -1.48 37.63
C VAL A 187 -70.13 -1.72 36.19
N ARG A 188 -70.21 -2.98 35.72
CA ARG A 188 -70.52 -3.34 34.31
C ARG A 188 -71.84 -2.78 33.77
N HIS A 189 -72.76 -2.38 34.64
CA HIS A 189 -74.04 -1.78 34.26
C HIS A 189 -74.04 -0.25 34.38
N ASP A 190 -72.96 0.36 34.88
CA ASP A 190 -72.80 1.81 34.96
C ASP A 190 -71.96 2.32 33.76
N PRO A 191 -72.60 2.99 32.77
CA PRO A 191 -71.91 3.46 31.58
C PRO A 191 -70.87 4.55 31.86
N ARG A 192 -70.88 5.19 33.04
CA ARG A 192 -69.91 6.25 33.39
C ARG A 192 -68.61 5.67 33.95
N LEU A 193 -68.66 4.53 34.63
CA LEU A 193 -67.53 3.92 35.33
C LEU A 193 -66.92 2.74 34.58
N ILE A 194 -67.69 2.05 33.73
CA ILE A 194 -67.21 0.87 33.01
C ILE A 194 -65.97 1.17 32.15
N GLU A 195 -65.91 2.35 31.52
CA GLU A 195 -64.82 2.69 30.61
C GLU A 195 -63.51 3.02 31.34
N SER A 196 -63.57 3.54 32.57
CA SER A 196 -62.35 3.69 33.40
C SER A 196 -61.81 2.34 33.84
N VAL A 197 -62.69 1.41 34.23
CA VAL A 197 -62.27 0.09 34.71
C VAL A 197 -61.79 -0.80 33.55
N ARG A 198 -62.42 -0.72 32.38
CA ARG A 198 -61.95 -1.39 31.15
C ARG A 198 -60.53 -0.95 30.78
N ARG A 199 -60.26 0.36 30.81
CA ARG A 199 -58.91 0.89 30.56
C ARG A 199 -57.90 0.41 31.60
N ARG A 200 -58.30 0.34 32.88
CA ARG A 200 -57.46 -0.22 33.95
C ARG A 200 -57.11 -1.68 33.68
N LEU A 201 -58.08 -2.53 33.31
CA LEU A 201 -57.84 -3.93 32.96
C LEU A 201 -56.89 -4.07 31.76
N ALA A 202 -57.09 -3.25 30.72
CA ALA A 202 -56.18 -3.22 29.56
C ALA A 202 -54.74 -2.83 29.94
N TRP A 203 -54.56 -1.89 30.87
CA TRP A 203 -53.24 -1.52 31.39
C TRP A 203 -52.60 -2.63 32.22
N LEU A 204 -53.39 -3.43 32.94
CA LEU A 204 -52.90 -4.60 33.68
C LEU A 204 -52.64 -5.82 32.79
N GLY A 205 -52.92 -5.74 31.49
CA GLY A 205 -52.61 -6.81 30.52
C GLY A 205 -53.81 -7.67 30.12
N MET A 206 -55.03 -7.26 30.44
CA MET A 206 -56.27 -7.94 30.04
C MET A 206 -57.15 -7.03 29.15
N PRO A 207 -56.75 -6.77 27.89
CA PRO A 207 -57.55 -5.97 26.97
C PRO A 207 -58.76 -6.72 26.40
N ASP A 208 -58.65 -8.05 26.27
CA ASP A 208 -59.78 -8.91 25.88
C ASP A 208 -60.55 -9.35 27.14
N LEU A 209 -61.81 -8.95 27.20
CA LEU A 209 -62.72 -9.25 28.31
C LEU A 209 -63.71 -10.36 27.98
N SER A 210 -63.65 -10.94 26.78
CA SER A 210 -64.62 -11.96 26.32
C SER A 210 -64.73 -13.14 27.28
N ALA A 211 -63.60 -13.64 27.78
CA ALA A 211 -63.55 -14.74 28.76
C ALA A 211 -64.18 -14.35 30.11
N LEU A 212 -63.95 -13.12 30.59
CA LEU A 212 -64.52 -12.60 31.83
C LEU A 212 -66.03 -12.39 31.71
N GLU A 213 -66.47 -11.81 30.60
CA GLU A 213 -67.88 -11.55 30.31
C GLU A 213 -68.68 -12.84 30.13
N ALA A 214 -68.10 -13.83 29.45
CA ALA A 214 -68.70 -15.15 29.29
C ALA A 214 -68.80 -15.91 30.62
N ALA A 215 -67.79 -15.81 31.48
CA ALA A 215 -67.79 -16.48 32.79
C ALA A 215 -68.74 -15.82 33.81
N GLY A 216 -68.92 -14.49 33.72
CA GLY A 216 -69.76 -13.72 34.66
C GLY A 216 -69.19 -13.62 36.08
N GLN A 217 -67.98 -14.13 36.31
CA GLN A 217 -67.25 -14.13 37.58
C GLN A 217 -65.75 -13.91 37.32
N PRO A 218 -64.99 -13.35 38.29
CA PRO A 218 -63.56 -13.13 38.12
C PRO A 218 -62.81 -14.43 37.82
N LEU A 219 -61.91 -14.39 36.84
CA LEU A 219 -61.03 -15.50 36.49
C LEU A 219 -59.82 -15.51 37.43
N GLU A 220 -59.62 -16.62 38.14
CA GLU A 220 -58.41 -16.85 38.94
C GLU A 220 -57.17 -16.99 38.05
N ARG A 221 -57.34 -17.64 36.89
CA ARG A 221 -56.32 -17.89 35.87
C ARG A 221 -56.73 -17.21 34.57
N VAL A 222 -55.94 -16.24 34.12
CA VAL A 222 -56.18 -15.50 32.88
C VAL A 222 -55.31 -16.11 31.77
N PRO A 223 -55.89 -16.76 30.74
CA PRO A 223 -55.12 -17.40 29.69
C PRO A 223 -54.47 -16.37 28.77
N VAL A 224 -53.19 -16.57 28.46
CA VAL A 224 -52.43 -15.79 27.48
C VAL A 224 -52.23 -16.64 26.23
N HIS A 225 -52.58 -16.07 25.08
CA HIS A 225 -52.49 -16.73 23.78
C HIS A 225 -51.39 -16.13 22.93
N SER A 226 -50.86 -16.92 21.99
CA SER A 226 -49.89 -16.44 21.02
C SER A 226 -50.51 -15.42 20.06
N PRO A 227 -49.92 -14.23 19.87
CA PRO A 227 -50.39 -13.26 18.88
C PRO A 227 -49.99 -13.62 17.44
N ILE A 228 -49.01 -14.52 17.25
CA ILE A 228 -48.40 -14.83 15.95
C ILE A 228 -48.21 -16.33 15.73
N ASN A 229 -48.01 -16.71 14.47
CA ASN A 229 -47.39 -17.99 14.13
C ASN A 229 -45.87 -17.82 14.21
N GLY A 230 -45.17 -18.77 14.81
CA GLY A 230 -43.72 -18.71 14.87
C GLY A 230 -43.09 -19.75 15.78
N VAL A 231 -41.84 -19.46 16.16
CA VAL A 231 -41.03 -20.29 17.06
C VAL A 231 -40.67 -19.51 18.32
N VAL A 232 -40.56 -20.21 19.44
CA VAL A 232 -40.12 -19.63 20.71
C VAL A 232 -38.61 -19.41 20.65
N MET A 233 -38.14 -18.17 20.67
CA MET A 233 -36.70 -17.85 20.71
C MET A 233 -36.12 -17.96 22.11
N SER A 234 -36.82 -17.43 23.11
CA SER A 234 -36.40 -17.45 24.50
C SER A 234 -37.59 -17.73 25.40
N ARG A 235 -37.30 -18.40 26.52
CA ARG A 235 -38.27 -18.68 27.59
C ARG A 235 -37.63 -18.32 28.91
N GLU A 236 -38.01 -17.18 29.45
CA GLU A 236 -37.57 -16.71 30.77
C GLU A 236 -38.47 -17.27 31.88
N ALA A 237 -39.75 -17.49 31.57
CA ALA A 237 -40.72 -17.99 32.53
C ALA A 237 -40.54 -19.49 32.83
N VAL A 238 -40.71 -19.85 34.10
CA VAL A 238 -40.76 -21.23 34.59
C VAL A 238 -42.12 -21.47 35.25
N GLU A 239 -42.68 -22.66 35.07
CA GLU A 239 -43.93 -23.07 35.72
C GLU A 239 -43.86 -22.85 37.24
N GLY A 240 -44.88 -22.18 37.81
CA GLY A 240 -44.96 -21.83 39.22
C GLY A 240 -44.08 -20.65 39.65
N MET A 241 -43.39 -19.98 38.72
CA MET A 241 -42.56 -18.82 39.03
C MET A 241 -43.41 -17.54 39.15
N ARG A 242 -43.11 -16.73 40.17
CA ARG A 242 -43.63 -15.37 40.25
C ARG A 242 -42.73 -14.41 39.48
N MET A 243 -43.34 -13.60 38.63
CA MET A 243 -42.65 -12.61 37.81
C MET A 243 -43.22 -11.21 38.06
N SER A 244 -42.35 -10.21 37.93
CA SER A 244 -42.70 -8.80 38.15
C SER A 244 -43.28 -8.17 36.88
N ALA A 245 -44.05 -7.10 37.04
CA ALA A 245 -44.45 -6.28 35.90
C ALA A 245 -43.21 -5.76 35.15
N GLY A 246 -43.27 -5.75 33.83
CA GLY A 246 -42.18 -5.35 32.93
C GLY A 246 -41.22 -6.48 32.54
N SER A 247 -41.32 -7.67 33.15
CA SER A 247 -40.50 -8.82 32.74
C SER A 247 -41.01 -9.48 31.45
N SER A 248 -40.08 -9.99 30.64
CA SER A 248 -40.39 -10.81 29.46
C SER A 248 -40.63 -12.25 29.89
N VAL A 249 -41.68 -12.87 29.37
CA VAL A 249 -42.04 -14.27 29.66
C VAL A 249 -41.50 -15.18 28.57
N LEU A 250 -41.79 -14.81 27.33
CA LEU A 250 -41.46 -15.53 26.10
C LEU A 250 -41.13 -14.49 25.01
N THR A 251 -40.10 -14.75 24.22
CA THR A 251 -39.90 -14.07 22.93
C THR A 251 -40.27 -15.03 21.82
N LEU A 252 -41.21 -14.63 20.97
CA LEU A 252 -41.62 -15.37 19.78
C LEU A 252 -41.02 -14.72 18.54
N ALA A 253 -40.58 -15.53 17.58
CA ALA A 253 -40.15 -15.07 16.27
C ALA A 253 -41.03 -15.66 15.19
N ASN A 254 -41.56 -14.81 14.30
CA ASN A 254 -42.14 -15.31 13.06
C ASN A 254 -40.99 -15.74 12.13
N ASP A 255 -40.94 -17.04 11.81
CA ASP A 255 -39.89 -17.67 11.00
C ASP A 255 -40.27 -17.88 9.54
N GLU A 256 -41.39 -17.32 9.07
CA GLU A 256 -41.83 -17.43 7.66
C GLU A 256 -40.90 -16.68 6.69
N GLN A 257 -40.23 -15.64 7.19
CA GLN A 257 -39.19 -14.90 6.46
C GLN A 257 -37.97 -14.78 7.34
N LEU A 258 -36.82 -15.09 6.78
CA LEU A 258 -35.53 -14.98 7.45
C LEU A 258 -34.65 -13.99 6.71
N TRP A 259 -33.71 -13.39 7.44
CA TRP A 259 -32.67 -12.57 6.84
C TRP A 259 -31.43 -13.41 6.64
N LEU A 260 -30.73 -13.17 5.55
CA LEU A 260 -29.38 -13.63 5.34
C LEU A 260 -28.47 -12.41 5.42
N ARG A 261 -27.71 -12.33 6.51
CA ARG A 261 -26.71 -11.29 6.71
C ARG A 261 -25.45 -11.67 5.97
N VAL A 262 -25.13 -10.95 4.91
CA VAL A 262 -23.95 -11.16 4.06
C VAL A 262 -22.92 -10.07 4.29
N THR A 263 -21.65 -10.42 4.17
CA THR A 263 -20.54 -9.48 4.29
C THR A 263 -20.09 -9.03 2.91
N LEU A 264 -20.12 -7.72 2.65
CA LEU A 264 -19.70 -7.10 1.40
C LEU A 264 -18.46 -6.23 1.64
N PHE A 265 -17.62 -6.09 0.62
CA PHE A 265 -16.44 -5.22 0.68
C PHE A 265 -16.69 -3.90 -0.04
N GLU A 266 -15.94 -2.87 0.36
CA GLU A 266 -16.12 -1.51 -0.15
C GLU A 266 -16.04 -1.39 -1.69
N HIS A 267 -15.08 -2.08 -2.31
CA HIS A 267 -14.91 -2.10 -3.77
C HIS A 267 -16.11 -2.70 -4.54
N GLN A 268 -17.04 -3.38 -3.87
CA GLN A 268 -18.18 -4.06 -4.48
C GLN A 268 -19.46 -3.20 -4.42
N LEU A 269 -19.49 -2.14 -3.62
CA LEU A 269 -20.71 -1.38 -3.33
C LEU A 269 -21.21 -0.54 -4.50
N SER A 270 -20.30 -0.01 -5.31
CA SER A 270 -20.63 0.89 -6.44
C SER A 270 -21.54 0.24 -7.48
N GLU A 271 -21.58 -1.10 -7.50
CA GLU A 271 -22.34 -1.89 -8.46
C GLU A 271 -23.58 -2.56 -7.84
N LEU A 272 -23.82 -2.39 -6.53
CA LEU A 272 -24.90 -3.05 -5.80
C LEU A 272 -26.03 -2.07 -5.46
N GLU A 273 -27.25 -2.44 -5.84
CA GLU A 273 -28.46 -1.67 -5.52
C GLU A 273 -29.48 -2.53 -4.76
N PRO A 274 -30.20 -1.95 -3.78
CA PRO A 274 -31.34 -2.60 -3.17
C PRO A 274 -32.37 -3.04 -4.23
N GLY A 275 -32.90 -4.26 -4.08
CA GLY A 275 -33.83 -4.89 -5.01
C GLY A 275 -33.20 -5.93 -5.95
N MET A 276 -31.87 -6.01 -6.02
CA MET A 276 -31.18 -7.01 -6.83
C MET A 276 -31.50 -8.45 -6.38
N SER A 277 -31.69 -9.36 -7.33
CA SER A 277 -31.89 -10.78 -7.05
C SER A 277 -30.58 -11.40 -6.58
N ALA A 278 -30.62 -12.17 -5.51
CA ALA A 278 -29.49 -12.94 -4.99
C ALA A 278 -29.79 -14.44 -5.09
N GLN A 279 -28.80 -15.21 -5.55
CA GLN A 279 -28.83 -16.66 -5.55
C GLN A 279 -28.10 -17.16 -4.31
N VAL A 280 -28.82 -17.87 -3.45
CA VAL A 280 -28.32 -18.35 -2.17
C VAL A 280 -28.20 -19.86 -2.23
N ARG A 281 -26.98 -20.36 -2.04
CA ARG A 281 -26.68 -21.79 -2.01
C ARG A 281 -26.37 -22.23 -0.60
N LEU A 282 -27.21 -23.11 -0.07
CA LEU A 282 -27.03 -23.72 1.24
C LEU A 282 -25.96 -24.82 1.18
N ARG A 283 -25.45 -25.19 2.36
CA ARG A 283 -24.44 -26.25 2.51
C ARG A 283 -24.93 -27.64 2.06
N ASP A 284 -26.24 -27.87 2.10
CA ASP A 284 -26.87 -29.10 1.63
C ASP A 284 -27.05 -29.15 0.09
N GLY A 285 -26.62 -28.10 -0.61
CA GLY A 285 -26.66 -28.00 -2.07
C GLY A 285 -27.96 -27.42 -2.64
N ARG A 286 -28.96 -27.10 -1.80
CA ARG A 286 -30.17 -26.42 -2.25
C ARG A 286 -29.88 -24.97 -2.64
N GLU A 287 -30.55 -24.51 -3.68
CA GLU A 287 -30.48 -23.13 -4.17
C GLU A 287 -31.81 -22.43 -3.94
N ILE A 288 -31.74 -21.26 -3.33
CA ILE A 288 -32.87 -20.43 -2.93
C ILE A 288 -32.66 -19.05 -3.52
N LYS A 289 -33.75 -18.44 -3.98
CA LYS A 289 -33.72 -17.07 -4.47
C LYS A 289 -34.06 -16.14 -3.32
N GLY A 290 -33.22 -15.13 -3.13
CA GLY A 290 -33.48 -14.01 -2.24
C GLY A 290 -33.40 -12.70 -3.01
N HIS A 291 -33.68 -11.60 -2.33
CA HIS A 291 -33.46 -10.26 -2.86
C HIS A 291 -32.69 -9.43 -1.84
N LEU A 292 -31.75 -8.62 -2.33
CA LEU A 292 -30.98 -7.69 -1.53
C LEU A 292 -31.93 -6.58 -1.05
N ALA A 293 -32.27 -6.59 0.23
CA ALA A 293 -33.26 -5.68 0.79
C ALA A 293 -32.63 -4.38 1.28
N TYR A 294 -31.46 -4.49 1.92
CA TYR A 294 -30.81 -3.35 2.56
C TYR A 294 -29.30 -3.58 2.65
N ILE A 295 -28.52 -2.53 2.38
CA ILE A 295 -27.09 -2.47 2.64
C ILE A 295 -26.92 -1.53 3.83
N GLU A 296 -26.25 -1.99 4.89
CA GLU A 296 -26.03 -1.15 6.06
C GLU A 296 -25.10 0.02 5.70
N PRO A 297 -25.36 1.24 6.21
CA PRO A 297 -24.56 2.41 5.87
C PRO A 297 -23.23 2.47 6.62
N THR A 298 -23.08 1.65 7.67
CA THR A 298 -21.92 1.67 8.56
C THR A 298 -20.90 0.62 8.15
N LEU A 299 -19.71 1.06 7.80
CA LEU A 299 -18.55 0.21 7.53
C LEU A 299 -17.92 -0.23 8.86
N ASP A 300 -17.66 -1.53 9.01
CA ASP A 300 -16.78 -2.03 10.07
C ASP A 300 -15.33 -1.67 9.72
N THR A 301 -14.73 -0.75 10.49
CA THR A 301 -13.38 -0.24 10.25
C THR A 301 -12.30 -1.30 10.44
N ARG A 302 -12.54 -2.30 11.29
CA ARG A 302 -11.58 -3.38 11.57
C ARG A 302 -11.49 -4.36 10.40
N THR A 303 -12.61 -4.66 9.77
CA THR A 303 -12.69 -5.62 8.66
C THR A 303 -12.80 -4.97 7.28
N ARG A 304 -12.97 -3.65 7.22
CA ARG A 304 -13.30 -2.86 6.03
C ARG A 304 -14.44 -3.49 5.23
N SER A 305 -15.48 -3.93 5.95
CA SER A 305 -16.62 -4.64 5.37
C SER A 305 -17.95 -4.05 5.84
N LEU A 306 -18.97 -4.19 5.00
CA LEU A 306 -20.34 -3.80 5.29
C LEU A 306 -21.22 -5.03 5.38
N SER A 307 -22.24 -4.96 6.21
CA SER A 307 -23.28 -5.97 6.26
C SER A 307 -24.41 -5.60 5.31
N ALA A 308 -24.87 -6.55 4.52
CA ALA A 308 -26.09 -6.43 3.74
C ALA A 308 -27.07 -7.54 4.11
N ARG A 309 -28.35 -7.25 3.89
CA ARG A 309 -29.46 -8.10 4.29
C ARG A 309 -30.18 -8.58 3.04
N ILE A 310 -30.27 -9.89 2.91
CA ILE A 310 -31.04 -10.54 1.85
C ILE A 310 -32.24 -11.22 2.49
N ILE A 311 -33.45 -10.93 2.00
CA ILE A 311 -34.66 -11.55 2.51
C ILE A 311 -34.83 -12.92 1.83
N LEU A 312 -35.04 -13.95 2.66
CA LEU A 312 -35.32 -15.32 2.27
C LEU A 312 -36.72 -15.73 2.69
N ASP A 313 -37.44 -16.37 1.77
CA ASP A 313 -38.69 -17.05 2.07
C ASP A 313 -38.39 -18.38 2.78
N ASN A 314 -39.05 -18.60 3.92
CA ASN A 314 -38.96 -19.81 4.72
C ASN A 314 -40.37 -20.34 5.08
N SER A 315 -41.34 -20.15 4.19
CA SER A 315 -42.70 -20.69 4.33
C SER A 315 -42.75 -22.23 4.47
N ASP A 316 -41.73 -22.93 3.97
CA ASP A 316 -41.57 -24.39 4.13
C ASP A 316 -40.95 -24.81 5.47
N GLY A 317 -40.42 -23.86 6.25
CA GLY A 317 -39.76 -24.09 7.54
C GLY A 317 -38.47 -24.91 7.45
N LEU A 318 -37.85 -25.01 6.26
CA LEU A 318 -36.65 -25.80 6.06
C LEU A 318 -35.36 -25.02 6.31
N LEU A 319 -35.41 -23.67 6.27
CA LEU A 319 -34.30 -22.81 6.62
C LEU A 319 -34.18 -22.72 8.14
N ARG A 320 -32.93 -22.86 8.60
CA ARG A 320 -32.59 -22.78 10.01
C ARG A 320 -31.76 -21.52 10.25
N PRO A 321 -32.16 -20.67 11.20
CA PRO A 321 -31.30 -19.60 11.71
C PRO A 321 -29.96 -20.15 12.21
N GLY A 322 -28.90 -19.37 12.04
CA GLY A 322 -27.51 -19.76 12.28
C GLY A 322 -26.87 -20.56 11.14
N ALA A 323 -27.61 -20.95 10.10
CA ALA A 323 -27.03 -21.67 8.97
C ALA A 323 -26.17 -20.74 8.10
N PHE A 324 -25.04 -21.27 7.62
CA PHE A 324 -24.20 -20.59 6.62
C PHE A 324 -24.73 -20.82 5.21
N ALA A 325 -24.69 -19.78 4.39
CA ALA A 325 -25.01 -19.86 2.97
C ALA A 325 -24.00 -19.08 2.12
N GLN A 326 -23.77 -19.58 0.91
CA GLN A 326 -23.02 -18.87 -0.11
C GLN A 326 -23.98 -18.03 -0.94
N VAL A 327 -23.57 -16.82 -1.30
CA VAL A 327 -24.40 -15.89 -2.05
C VAL A 327 -23.71 -15.50 -3.32
N ARG A 328 -24.48 -15.48 -4.41
CA ARG A 328 -24.09 -14.94 -5.71
C ARG A 328 -25.11 -13.89 -6.10
N ILE A 329 -24.66 -12.65 -6.22
CA ILE A 329 -25.48 -11.53 -6.71
C ILE A 329 -25.00 -11.25 -8.14
N PRO A 330 -25.76 -11.65 -9.17
CA PRO A 330 -25.43 -11.30 -10.54
C PRO A 330 -25.56 -9.79 -10.72
N LEU A 331 -24.49 -9.19 -11.25
CA LEU A 331 -24.46 -7.79 -11.65
C LEU A 331 -24.98 -7.64 -13.08
N SER A 332 -25.37 -6.43 -13.46
CA SER A 332 -25.83 -6.12 -14.82
C SER A 332 -24.74 -6.47 -15.85
N SER A 333 -25.15 -7.14 -16.93
CA SER A 333 -24.23 -7.46 -18.01
C SER A 333 -24.06 -6.26 -18.94
N GLN A 334 -22.81 -5.93 -19.28
CA GLN A 334 -22.49 -4.92 -20.28
C GLN A 334 -21.94 -5.60 -21.53
N GLU A 335 -22.34 -5.16 -22.72
CA GLU A 335 -21.69 -5.61 -23.94
C GLU A 335 -20.32 -4.94 -24.07
N ALA A 336 -19.28 -5.75 -24.17
CA ALA A 336 -17.92 -5.27 -24.39
C ALA A 336 -17.19 -6.16 -25.41
N LEU A 337 -16.08 -5.65 -25.96
CA LEU A 337 -15.17 -6.47 -26.74
C LEU A 337 -14.33 -7.32 -25.79
N LEU A 338 -14.48 -8.63 -25.87
CA LEU A 338 -13.89 -9.57 -24.90
C LEU A 338 -12.70 -10.30 -25.50
N VAL A 339 -11.63 -10.38 -24.71
CA VAL A 339 -10.48 -11.25 -24.96
C VAL A 339 -10.15 -12.05 -23.69
N PRO A 340 -9.61 -13.27 -23.80
CA PRO A 340 -9.14 -13.98 -22.60
C PRO A 340 -8.05 -13.18 -21.88
N ARG A 341 -8.03 -13.15 -20.54
CA ARG A 341 -6.99 -12.49 -19.74
C ARG A 341 -5.58 -12.96 -20.14
N SER A 342 -5.46 -14.23 -20.52
CA SER A 342 -4.21 -14.82 -20.98
C SER A 342 -3.65 -14.20 -22.26
N ALA A 343 -4.44 -13.46 -23.03
CA ALA A 343 -3.99 -12.78 -24.25
C ALA A 343 -3.27 -11.44 -23.97
N VAL A 344 -3.44 -10.90 -22.77
CA VAL A 344 -2.93 -9.58 -22.39
C VAL A 344 -1.66 -9.71 -21.57
N VAL A 345 -0.62 -9.01 -21.97
CA VAL A 345 0.64 -8.85 -21.22
C VAL A 345 0.64 -7.47 -20.57
N SER A 346 0.51 -7.43 -19.24
CA SER A 346 0.67 -6.19 -18.46
C SER A 346 2.15 -6.00 -18.11
N THR A 347 2.74 -4.86 -18.48
CA THR A 347 4.11 -4.50 -18.09
C THR A 347 4.17 -3.58 -16.87
N GLY A 348 3.06 -3.44 -16.13
CA GLY A 348 2.91 -2.49 -15.03
C GLY A 348 2.42 -1.12 -15.49
N GLU A 349 3.08 -0.54 -16.49
CA GLU A 349 2.74 0.79 -17.03
C GLU A 349 1.79 0.76 -18.22
N ARG A 350 1.79 -0.34 -18.99
CA ARG A 350 0.99 -0.50 -20.20
C ARG A 350 0.53 -1.93 -20.38
N ASP A 351 -0.62 -2.08 -21.03
CA ASP A 351 -1.20 -3.36 -21.41
C ASP A 351 -1.03 -3.57 -22.91
N VAL A 352 -0.44 -4.71 -23.28
CA VAL A 352 -0.10 -5.04 -24.67
C VAL A 352 -0.68 -6.41 -25.01
N LEU A 353 -1.25 -6.53 -26.20
CA LEU A 353 -1.63 -7.80 -26.81
C LEU A 353 -0.89 -7.99 -28.14
N PHE A 354 -0.83 -9.23 -28.61
CA PHE A 354 -0.23 -9.55 -29.90
C PHE A 354 -1.30 -9.95 -30.89
N LEU A 355 -1.40 -9.21 -32.00
CA LEU A 355 -2.26 -9.54 -33.13
C LEU A 355 -1.57 -10.57 -34.02
N SER A 356 -2.29 -11.61 -34.41
CA SER A 356 -1.86 -12.57 -35.42
C SER A 356 -2.31 -12.09 -36.79
N LEU A 357 -1.36 -11.60 -37.59
CA LEU A 357 -1.59 -11.12 -38.97
C LEU A 357 -1.54 -12.27 -40.00
N GLY A 358 -1.45 -13.51 -39.51
CA GLY A 358 -1.31 -14.72 -40.32
C GLY A 358 0.11 -14.91 -40.87
N ARG A 359 0.37 -16.13 -41.38
CA ARG A 359 1.68 -16.54 -41.95
C ARG A 359 2.86 -16.37 -40.99
N GLY A 360 2.62 -16.51 -39.68
CA GLY A 360 3.65 -16.38 -38.65
C GLY A 360 4.06 -14.95 -38.33
N ARG A 361 3.27 -13.95 -38.75
CA ARG A 361 3.51 -12.54 -38.43
C ARG A 361 2.66 -12.09 -37.25
N PHE A 362 3.30 -11.38 -36.33
CA PHE A 362 2.71 -10.88 -35.10
C PHE A 362 3.02 -9.41 -34.92
N ALA A 363 2.05 -8.63 -34.45
CA ALA A 363 2.24 -7.22 -34.15
C ALA A 363 1.80 -6.92 -32.70
N PRO A 364 2.63 -6.28 -31.87
CA PRO A 364 2.21 -5.79 -30.57
C PRO A 364 1.23 -4.63 -30.76
N ARG A 365 0.23 -4.58 -29.89
CA ARG A 365 -0.77 -3.52 -29.86
C ARG A 365 -1.02 -3.14 -28.41
N GLN A 366 -0.83 -1.86 -28.10
CA GLN A 366 -1.25 -1.33 -26.81
C GLN A 366 -2.78 -1.26 -26.76
N VAL A 367 -3.35 -1.68 -25.63
CA VAL A 367 -4.78 -1.66 -25.37
C VAL A 367 -5.06 -1.03 -24.02
N GLN A 368 -6.28 -0.53 -23.85
CA GLN A 368 -6.80 -0.19 -22.54
C GLN A 368 -7.76 -1.28 -22.08
N LEU A 369 -7.52 -1.78 -20.87
CA LEU A 369 -8.36 -2.77 -20.24
C LEU A 369 -9.51 -2.10 -19.52
N GLY A 370 -10.68 -2.70 -19.65
CA GLY A 370 -11.84 -2.44 -18.81
C GLY A 370 -11.95 -3.51 -17.74
N ILE A 371 -13.20 -3.87 -17.45
CA ILE A 371 -13.54 -4.79 -16.37
C ILE A 371 -13.33 -6.25 -16.81
N GLU A 372 -12.89 -7.10 -15.88
CA GLU A 372 -12.76 -8.56 -16.05
C GLU A 372 -14.01 -9.30 -15.52
N ASP A 373 -14.43 -10.36 -16.21
CA ASP A 373 -15.51 -11.25 -15.76
C ASP A 373 -15.01 -12.47 -14.97
N ASP A 374 -15.97 -13.20 -14.40
CA ASP A 374 -15.69 -14.40 -13.61
C ASP A 374 -15.18 -15.60 -14.45
N LEU A 375 -15.25 -15.52 -15.78
CA LEU A 375 -14.80 -16.54 -16.72
C LEU A 375 -13.36 -16.29 -17.19
N GLY A 376 -12.70 -15.24 -16.69
CA GLY A 376 -11.34 -14.85 -17.07
C GLY A 376 -11.27 -14.14 -18.43
N MET A 377 -12.38 -13.55 -18.87
CA MET A 377 -12.43 -12.66 -20.04
C MET A 377 -12.33 -11.22 -19.59
N VAL A 378 -11.53 -10.42 -20.30
CA VAL A 378 -11.31 -9.00 -20.03
C VAL A 378 -11.96 -8.19 -21.12
N ALA A 379 -12.69 -7.14 -20.73
CA ALA A 379 -13.19 -6.14 -21.65
C ALA A 379 -12.04 -5.25 -22.17
N ILE A 380 -12.00 -5.01 -23.48
CA ILE A 380 -11.11 -4.03 -24.10
C ILE A 380 -11.91 -2.78 -24.42
N THR A 381 -11.53 -1.65 -23.84
CA THR A 381 -12.19 -0.35 -24.07
C THR A 381 -11.65 0.34 -25.31
N GLU A 382 -10.32 0.29 -25.52
CA GLU A 382 -9.63 0.91 -26.64
C GLU A 382 -8.48 0.04 -27.18
N GLY A 383 -8.16 0.21 -28.47
CA GLY A 383 -6.95 -0.37 -29.11
C GLY A 383 -7.16 -1.66 -29.90
N LEU A 384 -8.34 -2.28 -29.82
CA LEU A 384 -8.68 -3.53 -30.51
C LEU A 384 -10.03 -3.44 -31.24
N ALA A 385 -10.12 -4.03 -32.42
CA ALA A 385 -11.36 -4.14 -33.20
C ALA A 385 -11.97 -5.55 -33.16
N GLU A 386 -13.28 -5.64 -33.37
CA GLU A 386 -13.98 -6.92 -33.41
C GLU A 386 -13.50 -7.80 -34.57
N GLY A 387 -13.28 -9.09 -34.30
CA GLY A 387 -12.82 -10.07 -35.28
C GLY A 387 -11.30 -10.14 -35.47
N GLU A 388 -10.53 -9.22 -34.89
CA GLU A 388 -9.06 -9.29 -34.91
C GLU A 388 -8.56 -10.53 -34.15
N GLN A 389 -7.57 -11.22 -34.72
CA GLN A 389 -7.01 -12.45 -34.14
C GLN A 389 -5.97 -12.10 -33.09
N VAL A 390 -6.23 -12.43 -31.83
CA VAL A 390 -5.35 -12.16 -30.71
C VAL A 390 -4.68 -13.44 -30.25
N VAL A 391 -3.37 -13.40 -30.02
CA VAL A 391 -2.60 -14.53 -29.49
C VAL A 391 -2.97 -14.77 -28.03
N VAL A 392 -3.38 -16.00 -27.71
CA VAL A 392 -3.79 -16.43 -26.36
C VAL A 392 -2.78 -17.37 -25.69
N SER A 393 -1.84 -17.94 -26.46
CA SER A 393 -0.76 -18.78 -25.95
C SER A 393 0.58 -18.47 -26.62
N GLY A 394 1.67 -18.54 -25.85
CA GLY A 394 3.03 -18.29 -26.34
C GLY A 394 3.40 -16.80 -26.45
N GLN A 395 2.59 -15.88 -25.89
CA GLN A 395 2.86 -14.44 -25.98
C GLN A 395 4.20 -14.01 -25.37
N PHE A 396 4.65 -14.69 -24.31
CA PHE A 396 5.95 -14.37 -23.68
C PHE A 396 7.13 -14.59 -24.63
N LEU A 397 7.09 -15.66 -25.43
CA LEU A 397 8.16 -15.97 -26.38
C LEU A 397 8.16 -14.98 -27.54
N ILE A 398 6.97 -14.52 -27.97
CA ILE A 398 6.83 -13.48 -28.99
C ILE A 398 7.30 -12.13 -28.43
N ASP A 399 6.96 -11.80 -27.19
CA ASP A 399 7.42 -10.56 -26.51
C ASP A 399 8.93 -10.55 -26.36
N ALA A 400 9.54 -11.66 -25.92
CA ALA A 400 10.99 -11.79 -25.80
C ALA A 400 11.70 -11.58 -27.15
N GLU A 401 11.19 -12.19 -28.22
CA GLU A 401 11.71 -11.99 -29.58
C GLU A 401 11.52 -10.54 -30.05
N SER A 402 10.37 -9.93 -29.77
CA SER A 402 10.06 -8.53 -30.11
C SER A 402 11.04 -7.56 -29.46
N ARG A 403 11.28 -7.72 -28.15
CA ARG A 403 12.22 -6.88 -27.39
C ARG A 403 13.66 -7.09 -27.81
N MET A 404 14.04 -8.32 -28.15
CA MET A 404 15.38 -8.60 -28.67
C MET A 404 15.61 -7.91 -30.00
N ILE A 405 14.65 -7.99 -30.94
CA ILE A 405 14.72 -7.32 -32.23
C ILE A 405 14.72 -5.79 -32.04
N GLU A 406 13.90 -5.25 -31.15
CA GLU A 406 13.86 -3.82 -30.83
C GLU A 406 15.18 -3.32 -30.24
N ALA A 407 15.77 -4.05 -29.28
CA ALA A 407 17.05 -3.71 -28.69
C ALA A 407 18.19 -3.72 -29.72
N ILE A 408 18.21 -4.72 -30.60
CA ILE A 408 19.16 -4.81 -31.72
C ILE A 408 18.95 -3.64 -32.70
N ALA A 409 17.70 -3.30 -33.01
CA ALA A 409 17.38 -2.19 -33.90
C ALA A 409 17.81 -0.82 -33.33
N ARG A 410 17.58 -0.56 -32.03
CA ARG A 410 18.04 0.67 -31.35
C ARG A 410 19.57 0.80 -31.33
N GLN A 411 20.29 -0.31 -31.19
CA GLN A 411 21.75 -0.31 -31.23
C GLN A 411 22.33 -0.02 -32.62
N ILE A 412 21.62 -0.40 -33.69
CA ILE A 412 22.08 -0.29 -35.08
C ILE A 412 21.61 1.02 -35.73
N PHE A 413 20.44 1.51 -35.34
CA PHE A 413 19.83 2.72 -35.88
C PHE A 413 19.54 3.74 -34.76
N PRO A 414 20.56 4.37 -34.16
CA PRO A 414 20.37 5.36 -33.10
C PRO A 414 19.58 6.60 -33.56
N ASP A 415 19.67 6.95 -34.85
CA ASP A 415 18.99 8.12 -35.45
C ASP A 415 17.68 7.78 -36.18
N ARG A 416 17.19 6.53 -36.12
CA ARG A 416 15.86 6.22 -36.65
C ARG A 416 14.81 6.58 -35.60
N ASP A 417 14.24 7.77 -35.75
CA ASP A 417 12.88 8.04 -35.29
C ASP A 417 11.92 7.08 -36.01
N LEU A 418 11.67 5.92 -35.39
CA LEU A 418 10.53 5.09 -35.73
C LEU A 418 9.28 5.91 -35.38
N ALA A 419 8.71 6.52 -36.42
CA ALA A 419 7.41 7.17 -36.49
C ALA A 419 6.73 7.39 -35.12
N GLN A 420 6.84 8.62 -34.64
CA GLN A 420 6.11 9.21 -33.52
C GLN A 420 4.68 8.64 -33.38
N ASP A 421 4.50 7.75 -32.41
CA ASP A 421 3.38 7.91 -31.49
C ASP A 421 3.56 9.24 -30.76
N ARG A 422 2.42 9.86 -30.48
CA ARG A 422 2.28 11.25 -30.01
C ARG A 422 3.25 11.59 -28.89
N ALA A 423 3.82 12.78 -29.03
CA ALA A 423 4.72 13.45 -28.10
C ALA A 423 4.43 13.12 -26.62
N PRO A 424 5.45 12.74 -25.82
CA PRO A 424 5.35 12.94 -24.39
C PRO A 424 5.10 14.42 -24.14
N SER A 425 4.07 14.72 -23.35
CA SER A 425 3.81 16.04 -22.83
C SER A 425 5.11 16.63 -22.27
N SER A 426 5.41 17.87 -22.67
CA SER A 426 6.51 18.73 -22.23
C SER A 426 7.27 18.24 -21.00
N PRO A 427 8.61 18.12 -21.04
CA PRO A 427 9.39 17.97 -19.82
C PRO A 427 9.10 19.18 -18.91
N ALA A 428 8.89 18.91 -17.63
CA ALA A 428 8.73 19.92 -16.60
C ALA A 428 9.89 20.93 -16.70
N PRO A 429 9.65 22.23 -16.41
CA PRO A 429 10.71 23.21 -16.45
C PRO A 429 11.83 22.79 -15.49
N ARG A 430 13.06 22.72 -15.99
CA ARG A 430 14.26 22.54 -15.14
C ARG A 430 14.22 23.59 -14.03
N PRO A 431 14.35 23.22 -12.74
CA PRO A 431 14.52 24.19 -11.69
C PRO A 431 15.94 24.77 -11.77
N SER A 432 16.13 25.78 -12.62
CA SER A 432 17.29 26.66 -12.54
C SER A 432 17.01 27.72 -11.47
N SER A 433 17.24 27.36 -10.21
CA SER A 433 17.39 28.36 -9.14
C SER A 433 18.72 28.09 -8.45
N GLU A 434 19.73 28.89 -8.80
CA GLU A 434 21.00 28.93 -8.09
C GLU A 434 20.74 29.27 -6.61
N GLY A 435 21.17 28.41 -5.71
CA GLY A 435 21.14 28.62 -4.27
C GLY A 435 22.48 28.23 -3.61
N PRO A 436 22.59 28.36 -2.29
CA PRO A 436 23.84 28.12 -1.57
C PRO A 436 24.30 26.65 -1.63
N TYR A 437 23.40 25.67 -1.73
CA TYR A 437 23.77 24.24 -1.82
C TYR A 437 24.06 23.77 -3.24
N THR A 438 23.81 24.60 -4.26
CA THR A 438 24.02 24.24 -5.68
C THR A 438 25.45 23.75 -5.96
N PRO A 439 26.54 24.39 -5.47
CA PRO A 439 27.90 23.87 -5.67
C PRO A 439 28.13 22.53 -4.98
N LEU A 440 27.52 22.31 -3.80
CA LEU A 440 27.63 21.06 -3.04
C LEU A 440 26.89 19.92 -3.74
N LEU A 441 25.67 20.16 -4.20
CA LEU A 441 24.85 19.23 -4.97
C LEU A 441 25.53 18.85 -6.30
N THR A 442 26.12 19.82 -6.98
CA THR A 442 26.89 19.57 -8.22
C THR A 442 28.09 18.67 -7.95
N ALA A 443 28.86 18.95 -6.89
CA ALA A 443 29.99 18.13 -6.48
C ALA A 443 29.56 16.72 -6.01
N TYR A 444 28.39 16.63 -5.36
CA TYR A 444 27.77 15.38 -4.92
C TYR A 444 27.34 14.49 -6.08
N ALA A 445 26.62 15.02 -7.09
CA ALA A 445 26.29 14.27 -8.30
C ALA A 445 27.55 13.80 -9.03
N ALA A 446 28.56 14.66 -9.13
CA ALA A 446 29.81 14.30 -9.78
C ALA A 446 30.55 13.15 -9.06
N LEU A 447 30.48 13.07 -7.73
CA LEU A 447 30.99 11.93 -6.98
C LEU A 447 30.13 10.68 -7.21
N SER A 448 28.80 10.82 -7.17
CA SER A 448 27.83 9.74 -7.42
C SER A 448 28.07 9.05 -8.76
N GLU A 449 28.30 9.82 -9.83
CA GLU A 449 28.61 9.28 -11.15
C GLU A 449 29.90 8.46 -11.18
N ARG A 450 30.94 8.90 -10.47
CA ARG A 450 32.23 8.20 -10.40
C ARG A 450 32.14 6.91 -9.57
N LEU A 451 31.34 6.94 -8.49
CA LEU A 451 31.03 5.74 -7.71
C LEU A 451 30.18 4.74 -8.52
N TYR A 452 29.26 5.22 -9.35
CA TYR A 452 28.54 4.40 -10.32
C TYR A 452 29.46 3.81 -11.40
N ALA A 453 30.51 4.52 -11.82
CA ALA A 453 31.48 4.00 -12.78
C ALA A 453 32.43 2.92 -12.22
N ASP A 454 32.31 2.56 -10.92
CA ASP A 454 33.24 1.69 -10.19
C ASP A 454 34.71 2.21 -10.20
N ASP A 455 34.93 3.53 -10.36
CA ASP A 455 36.25 4.14 -10.41
C ASP A 455 36.62 4.77 -9.06
N ALA A 456 37.31 3.98 -8.22
CA ALA A 456 37.72 4.39 -6.88
C ALA A 456 38.69 5.59 -6.89
N GLN A 457 39.61 5.65 -7.87
CA GLN A 457 40.60 6.73 -7.92
C GLN A 457 39.94 8.04 -8.33
N ALA A 458 39.11 8.01 -9.37
CA ALA A 458 38.35 9.19 -9.79
C ALA A 458 37.41 9.67 -8.67
N ALA A 459 36.75 8.75 -7.96
CA ALA A 459 35.89 9.09 -6.82
C ALA A 459 36.67 9.81 -5.70
N MET A 460 37.86 9.32 -5.33
CA MET A 460 38.72 9.97 -4.34
C MET A 460 39.18 11.37 -4.77
N GLU A 461 39.46 11.57 -6.06
CA GLU A 461 39.83 12.88 -6.60
C GLU A 461 38.68 13.90 -6.57
N ALA A 462 37.42 13.44 -6.50
CA ALA A 462 36.25 14.30 -6.41
C ALA A 462 35.91 14.74 -4.96
N VAL A 463 36.40 14.03 -3.94
CA VAL A 463 36.11 14.32 -2.52
C VAL A 463 36.53 15.72 -2.06
N PRO A 464 37.72 16.27 -2.42
CA PRO A 464 38.10 17.61 -1.98
C PRO A 464 37.17 18.73 -2.48
N ALA A 465 36.54 18.54 -3.65
CA ALA A 465 35.61 19.51 -4.21
C ALA A 465 34.30 19.60 -3.40
N LEU A 466 33.86 18.49 -2.81
CA LEU A 466 32.72 18.46 -1.88
C LEU A 466 33.03 19.23 -0.58
N GLY A 467 34.22 19.03 -0.01
CA GLY A 467 34.66 19.77 1.18
C GLY A 467 34.73 21.29 0.95
N GLN A 468 35.30 21.71 -0.18
CA GLN A 468 35.37 23.12 -0.55
C GLN A 468 34.00 23.75 -0.81
N ALA A 469 33.09 22.99 -1.44
CA ALA A 469 31.72 23.44 -1.67
C ALA A 469 30.94 23.59 -0.35
N ALA A 470 31.20 22.72 0.63
CA ALA A 470 30.59 22.76 1.95
C ALA A 470 31.06 23.94 2.80
N GLU A 471 32.35 24.30 2.73
CA GLU A 471 32.93 25.47 3.43
C GLU A 471 32.30 26.81 2.99
N ALA A 472 31.73 26.86 1.78
CA ALA A 472 31.09 28.05 1.25
C ALA A 472 29.64 28.26 1.72
N ILE A 473 29.09 27.31 2.49
CA ILE A 473 27.69 27.32 2.94
C ILE A 473 27.61 27.77 4.41
N ASP A 474 27.04 28.95 4.63
CA ASP A 474 26.76 29.46 5.97
C ASP A 474 25.66 28.62 6.66
N GLY A 475 25.96 28.02 7.82
CA GLY A 475 25.00 27.26 8.61
C GLY A 475 24.81 25.80 8.21
N LEU A 476 25.84 25.17 7.64
CA LEU A 476 25.85 23.74 7.32
C LEU A 476 25.55 22.88 8.56
N SER A 477 24.64 21.91 8.42
CA SER A 477 24.27 20.96 9.49
C SER A 477 25.49 20.16 9.96
N SER A 478 25.57 19.84 11.26
CA SER A 478 26.62 19.00 11.83
C SER A 478 26.74 17.65 11.13
N GLU A 479 25.61 17.07 10.73
CA GLU A 479 25.50 15.74 10.13
C GLU A 479 26.16 15.70 8.74
N ILE A 480 25.95 16.73 7.92
CA ILE A 480 26.65 16.88 6.63
C ILE A 480 28.15 17.08 6.85
N SER A 481 28.55 17.89 7.84
CA SER A 481 29.97 18.13 8.14
C SER A 481 30.68 16.83 8.59
N ASP A 482 30.04 16.04 9.43
CA ASP A 482 30.59 14.78 9.92
C ASP A 482 30.70 13.74 8.80
N ALA A 483 29.67 13.62 7.95
CA ALA A 483 29.69 12.73 6.78
C ALA A 483 30.79 13.12 5.77
N LEU A 484 31.03 14.41 5.56
CA LEU A 484 32.13 14.90 4.73
C LEU A 484 33.51 14.59 5.34
N GLY A 485 33.63 14.65 6.67
CA GLY A 485 34.82 14.24 7.40
C GLY A 485 35.12 12.75 7.23
N GLU A 486 34.10 11.90 7.30
CA GLU A 486 34.24 10.46 7.03
C GLU A 486 34.66 10.19 5.58
N LEU A 487 34.02 10.88 4.62
CA LEU A 487 34.33 10.77 3.20
C LEU A 487 35.78 11.15 2.88
N ALA A 488 36.32 12.19 3.54
CA ALA A 488 37.71 12.63 3.40
C ALA A 488 38.73 11.62 3.99
N SER A 489 38.29 10.77 4.93
CA SER A 489 39.14 9.76 5.57
C SER A 489 39.13 8.40 4.87
N ALA A 490 38.24 8.20 3.89
CA ALA A 490 38.06 6.94 3.20
C ALA A 490 39.25 6.60 2.27
N THR A 491 39.73 5.36 2.34
CA THR A 491 40.92 4.90 1.59
C THR A 491 40.62 3.84 0.52
N ASP A 492 39.39 3.36 0.45
CA ASP A 492 38.95 2.32 -0.47
C ASP A 492 37.49 2.52 -0.93
N LEU A 493 37.10 1.86 -2.03
CA LEU A 493 35.77 2.02 -2.65
C LEU A 493 34.61 1.66 -1.71
N LYS A 494 34.80 0.69 -0.82
CA LYS A 494 33.76 0.27 0.13
C LYS A 494 33.57 1.34 1.20
N SER A 495 34.66 1.85 1.76
CA SER A 495 34.64 2.95 2.72
C SER A 495 34.08 4.25 2.10
N LEU A 496 34.38 4.53 0.83
CA LEU A 496 33.81 5.66 0.09
C LEU A 496 32.30 5.52 -0.09
N ARG A 497 31.80 4.35 -0.48
CA ARG A 497 30.37 4.07 -0.64
C ARG A 497 29.61 4.17 0.67
N TRP A 498 30.21 3.69 1.76
CA TRP A 498 29.65 3.82 3.11
C TRP A 498 29.47 5.28 3.50
N ALA A 499 30.54 6.08 3.43
CA ALA A 499 30.51 7.50 3.78
C ALA A 499 29.62 8.32 2.82
N PHE A 500 29.56 7.94 1.54
CA PHE A 500 28.65 8.54 0.56
C PHE A 500 27.17 8.32 0.91
N GLY A 501 26.82 7.12 1.42
CA GLY A 501 25.48 6.84 1.92
C GLY A 501 25.10 7.69 3.13
N ALA A 502 26.03 7.86 4.09
CA ALA A 502 25.84 8.74 5.24
C ALA A 502 25.59 10.20 4.79
N LEU A 503 26.35 10.68 3.79
CA LEU A 503 26.14 12.00 3.21
C LEU A 503 24.79 12.13 2.49
N GLY A 504 24.35 11.07 1.80
CA GLY A 504 23.03 11.02 1.15
C GLY A 504 21.87 11.13 2.13
N ILE A 505 21.97 10.46 3.29
CA ILE A 505 21.02 10.57 4.40
C ILE A 505 20.99 11.99 4.95
N ALA A 506 22.16 12.56 5.28
CA ALA A 506 22.26 13.90 5.84
C ALA A 506 21.69 14.98 4.90
N LEU A 507 21.94 14.87 3.59
CA LEU A 507 21.38 15.78 2.60
C LEU A 507 19.86 15.61 2.43
N ARG A 508 19.36 14.36 2.37
CA ARG A 508 17.91 14.07 2.34
C ARG A 508 17.22 14.73 3.53
N ASP A 509 17.70 14.46 4.73
CA ASP A 509 17.07 14.95 5.97
C ASP A 509 17.10 16.48 6.04
N THR A 510 18.22 17.09 5.61
CA THR A 510 18.34 18.55 5.54
C THR A 510 17.33 19.18 4.60
N PHE A 511 17.12 18.61 3.41
CA PHE A 511 16.23 19.15 2.39
C PHE A 511 14.75 18.77 2.61
N GLU A 512 14.46 17.65 3.29
CA GLU A 512 13.10 17.35 3.76
C GLU A 512 12.69 18.28 4.90
N ALA A 513 13.61 18.55 5.85
CA ALA A 513 13.36 19.49 6.95
C ALA A 513 13.27 20.95 6.48
N GLN A 514 14.05 21.33 5.47
CA GLN A 514 14.06 22.67 4.89
C GLN A 514 14.02 22.61 3.36
N PRO A 515 12.83 22.54 2.74
CA PRO A 515 12.68 22.51 1.29
C PRO A 515 13.41 23.68 0.62
N ARG A 516 14.35 23.38 -0.28
CA ARG A 516 15.12 24.38 -1.04
C ARG A 516 14.77 24.30 -2.52
N ALA A 517 14.69 25.44 -3.19
CA ALA A 517 14.35 25.51 -4.61
C ALA A 517 15.37 24.76 -5.49
N GLU A 518 16.64 24.79 -5.11
CA GLU A 518 17.74 24.07 -5.76
C GLU A 518 17.67 22.54 -5.61
N ALA A 519 16.99 22.03 -4.58
CA ALA A 519 16.79 20.60 -4.37
C ALA A 519 15.48 20.07 -4.99
N ALA A 520 14.57 20.94 -5.43
CA ALA A 520 13.22 20.58 -5.89
C ALA A 520 13.17 19.72 -7.17
N GLY A 521 14.28 19.58 -7.89
CA GLY A 521 14.44 18.69 -9.06
C GLY A 521 15.24 17.42 -8.77
N TRP A 522 15.58 17.17 -7.51
CA TRP A 522 16.32 15.99 -7.08
C TRP A 522 15.37 14.93 -6.54
N THR A 523 15.68 13.68 -6.82
CA THR A 523 14.96 12.52 -6.31
C THR A 523 15.85 11.77 -5.31
N ALA A 524 15.33 11.50 -4.13
CA ALA A 524 15.93 10.62 -3.14
C ALA A 524 15.56 9.18 -3.47
N PHE A 525 16.58 8.35 -3.69
CA PHE A 525 16.45 6.93 -3.96
C PHE A 525 16.97 6.12 -2.76
N HIS A 526 16.28 5.01 -2.47
CA HIS A 526 16.60 4.08 -1.40
C HIS A 526 17.01 2.70 -1.95
N CYS A 527 17.98 2.03 -1.33
CA CYS A 527 18.30 0.65 -1.67
C CYS A 527 18.50 -0.22 -0.43
N GLY A 528 17.49 -1.06 -0.12
CA GLY A 528 17.47 -2.07 0.96
C GLY A 528 18.59 -3.11 0.98
N MET A 529 19.50 -3.09 0.01
CA MET A 529 20.62 -4.01 -0.09
C MET A 529 21.98 -3.29 -0.14
N ALA A 530 21.99 -1.95 -0.17
CA ALA A 530 23.22 -1.19 -0.31
C ALA A 530 24.09 -1.33 0.95
N PRO A 531 25.41 -1.57 0.81
CA PRO A 531 26.35 -1.66 1.93
C PRO A 531 26.68 -0.27 2.49
N ALA A 532 25.69 0.38 3.07
CA ALA A 532 25.71 1.74 3.61
C ALA A 532 24.83 1.81 4.88
N PRO A 533 24.97 2.83 5.74
CA PRO A 533 24.11 2.99 6.91
C PRO A 533 22.63 3.17 6.50
N ASP A 534 21.72 2.65 7.31
CA ASP A 534 20.26 2.67 7.15
C ASP A 534 19.75 2.33 5.74
N ASP A 535 20.37 1.30 5.13
CA ASP A 535 20.07 0.84 3.78
C ASP A 535 20.22 1.97 2.74
N GLY A 536 21.39 2.02 2.08
CA GLY A 536 21.91 3.21 1.37
C GLY A 536 20.91 4.10 0.61
N TRP A 537 20.92 5.38 0.98
CA TRP A 537 20.19 6.48 0.34
C TRP A 537 21.11 7.34 -0.52
N TRP A 538 20.61 7.82 -1.67
CA TRP A 538 21.30 8.80 -2.49
C TRP A 538 20.35 9.76 -3.20
N LEU A 539 20.83 10.97 -3.49
CA LEU A 539 20.12 11.97 -4.29
C LEU A 539 20.62 11.93 -5.74
N GLN A 540 19.72 12.06 -6.70
CA GLN A 540 20.06 12.18 -8.12
C GLN A 540 19.06 13.11 -8.82
N GLU A 541 19.53 13.92 -9.75
CA GLU A 541 18.67 14.75 -10.61
C GLU A 541 17.76 13.86 -11.48
N GLU A 542 16.54 14.32 -11.73
CA GLU A 542 15.55 13.62 -12.55
C GLU A 542 15.97 13.63 -14.03
N ASP A 543 16.72 12.60 -14.43
CA ASP A 543 16.84 12.12 -15.81
C ASP A 543 16.34 10.67 -15.84
N GLU A 544 15.79 10.26 -16.99
CA GLU A 544 14.94 9.06 -17.23
C GLU A 544 15.45 7.69 -16.72
N GLU A 545 16.63 7.58 -16.08
CA GLU A 545 17.19 6.32 -15.57
C GLU A 545 17.96 6.49 -14.23
N ALA A 546 17.56 5.73 -13.19
CA ALA A 546 18.22 5.71 -11.88
C ALA A 546 19.60 5.03 -11.94
N ARG A 547 20.64 5.67 -11.38
CA ARG A 547 22.02 5.17 -11.37
C ARG A 547 22.46 4.88 -9.94
N ASN A 548 22.56 3.60 -9.58
CA ASN A 548 22.90 3.18 -8.22
C ASN A 548 24.42 3.26 -7.93
N PRO A 549 24.90 4.21 -7.11
CA PRO A 549 26.32 4.41 -6.86
C PRO A 549 26.96 3.33 -5.97
N PHE A 550 26.16 2.48 -5.33
CA PHE A 550 26.64 1.43 -4.43
C PHE A 550 27.02 0.11 -5.13
N PHE A 551 26.37 -0.19 -6.26
CA PHE A 551 26.59 -1.43 -7.02
C PHE A 551 27.27 -1.23 -8.36
N GLY A 552 27.37 0.01 -8.85
CA GLY A 552 28.10 0.35 -10.05
C GLY A 552 27.49 -0.15 -11.36
N ALA A 553 28.04 0.32 -12.49
CA ALA A 553 27.53 0.04 -13.83
C ALA A 553 27.74 -1.43 -14.25
N ARG A 554 28.73 -2.12 -13.66
CA ARG A 554 29.12 -3.50 -14.05
C ARG A 554 28.19 -4.58 -13.53
N HIS A 555 27.49 -4.33 -12.42
CA HIS A 555 26.67 -5.35 -11.77
C HIS A 555 25.22 -5.42 -12.26
N GLY A 556 24.81 -4.56 -13.21
CA GLY A 556 23.48 -4.61 -13.86
C GLY A 556 22.27 -4.38 -12.93
N MET A 557 22.49 -4.27 -11.61
CA MET A 557 21.49 -3.93 -10.60
C MET A 557 21.24 -2.43 -10.61
N ARG A 558 20.57 -1.95 -11.67
CA ARG A 558 20.20 -0.54 -11.84
C ARG A 558 19.05 -0.11 -10.93
N ALA A 559 18.21 -1.06 -10.49
CA ALA A 559 17.17 -0.83 -9.50
C ALA A 559 16.95 -2.07 -8.63
N CYS A 560 17.43 -2.05 -7.39
CA CYS A 560 17.05 -3.02 -6.36
C CYS A 560 15.96 -2.38 -5.49
N HIS A 561 14.70 -2.82 -5.60
CA HIS A 561 13.57 -2.39 -4.74
C HIS A 561 13.67 -0.92 -4.33
N VAL A 562 13.77 -0.04 -5.34
CA VAL A 562 14.11 1.36 -5.11
C VAL A 562 12.82 2.13 -4.84
N ASP A 563 12.64 2.56 -3.60
CA ASP A 563 11.67 3.61 -3.30
C ASP A 563 12.26 4.95 -3.74
N ALA A 564 11.50 5.72 -4.51
CA ALA A 564 11.90 7.01 -5.04
C ALA A 564 10.95 8.08 -4.51
N ARG A 565 11.51 9.16 -3.95
CA ARG A 565 10.75 10.31 -3.47
C ARG A 565 11.36 11.59 -4.05
N VAL A 566 10.55 12.37 -4.75
CA VAL A 566 10.96 13.69 -5.24
C VAL A 566 11.05 14.66 -4.06
N MET A 567 12.13 15.42 -3.98
CA MET A 567 12.35 16.37 -2.89
C MET A 567 11.36 17.53 -2.96
N PRO A 568 10.80 17.97 -1.82
CA PRO A 568 9.77 19.00 -1.80
C PRO A 568 10.29 20.35 -2.30
N ALA A 569 9.50 21.05 -3.11
CA ALA A 569 9.77 22.44 -3.49
C ALA A 569 9.38 23.41 -2.35
N PRO A 570 10.10 24.53 -2.14
CA PRO A 570 9.69 25.54 -1.18
C PRO A 570 8.34 26.12 -1.57
N ALA A 571 7.41 26.19 -0.62
CA ALA A 571 6.11 26.81 -0.82
C ALA A 571 6.28 28.27 -1.28
N ALA A 572 5.56 28.65 -2.35
CA ALA A 572 5.56 30.03 -2.83
C ALA A 572 5.18 30.98 -1.69
N ALA A 573 6.02 32.01 -1.48
CA ALA A 573 5.89 32.94 -0.37
C ALA A 573 4.63 33.80 -0.49
N ASP A 574 3.59 33.41 0.24
CA ASP A 574 2.66 34.31 0.91
C ASP A 574 2.77 34.02 2.42
N GLY A 575 3.33 34.97 3.18
CA GLY A 575 3.69 34.82 4.59
C GLY A 575 2.49 34.71 5.56
N PRO A 576 2.73 34.57 6.88
CA PRO A 576 3.99 34.81 7.58
C PRO A 576 4.54 33.57 8.34
N GLY A 577 5.71 33.10 7.94
CA GLY A 577 6.57 32.22 8.73
C GLY A 577 7.56 33.04 9.55
N GLU A 578 7.15 33.49 10.74
CA GLU A 578 8.09 33.83 11.83
C GLU A 578 7.41 33.91 13.22
N ALA A 579 6.19 33.36 13.37
CA ALA A 579 5.46 33.33 14.65
C ALA A 579 5.20 31.91 15.21
N ALA A 580 5.54 30.83 14.47
CA ALA A 580 5.15 29.47 14.84
C ALA A 580 6.03 28.78 15.91
N GLN A 581 7.19 29.36 16.28
CA GLN A 581 8.09 28.78 17.29
C GLN A 581 7.81 29.25 18.73
N GLN A 582 6.75 30.03 18.97
CA GLN A 582 6.31 30.44 20.33
C GLN A 582 4.88 29.97 20.67
N GLY A 583 4.44 28.85 20.09
CA GLY A 583 3.19 28.19 20.49
C GLY A 583 3.36 27.36 21.78
N PRO A 584 2.26 26.94 22.44
CA PRO A 584 2.30 26.07 23.64
C PRO A 584 2.83 24.64 23.36
N TRP A 585 3.12 24.31 22.10
CA TRP A 585 3.50 22.97 21.65
C TRP A 585 4.83 22.42 22.18
N PRO A 586 5.96 23.17 22.17
CA PRO A 586 7.24 22.62 22.62
C PRO A 586 7.21 22.21 24.11
N ALA A 587 6.57 23.02 24.96
CA ALA A 587 6.41 22.71 26.37
C ALA A 587 5.51 21.48 26.59
N PHE A 588 4.41 21.37 25.83
CA PHE A 588 3.53 20.22 25.89
C PHE A 588 4.24 18.93 25.45
N LEU A 589 4.96 18.95 24.32
CA LEU A 589 5.64 17.78 23.78
C LEU A 589 6.79 17.30 24.70
N GLN A 590 7.52 18.23 25.32
CA GLN A 590 8.52 17.90 26.32
C GLN A 590 7.91 17.20 27.54
N GLY A 591 6.76 17.70 28.03
CA GLY A 591 6.02 17.06 29.12
C GLY A 591 5.45 15.68 28.75
N TYR A 592 4.95 15.56 27.50
CA TYR A 592 4.43 14.31 26.96
C TYR A 592 5.51 13.23 26.85
N GLU A 593 6.71 13.58 26.39
CA GLU A 593 7.84 12.66 26.31
C GLU A 593 8.33 12.23 27.70
N ALA A 594 8.42 13.17 28.65
CA ALA A 594 8.78 12.87 30.04
C ALA A 594 7.80 11.89 30.69
N LEU A 595 6.50 12.08 30.43
CA LEU A 595 5.44 11.17 30.87
C LEU A 595 5.57 9.79 30.23
N SER A 596 5.77 9.72 28.91
CA SER A 596 5.99 8.46 28.19
C SER A 596 7.18 7.68 28.75
N ALA A 597 8.30 8.38 29.00
CA ALA A 597 9.51 7.81 29.58
C ALA A 597 9.27 7.29 31.02
N ALA A 598 8.51 8.02 31.84
CA ALA A 598 8.16 7.59 33.20
C ALA A 598 7.24 6.36 33.21
N LEU A 599 6.27 6.30 32.29
CA LEU A 599 5.38 5.14 32.11
C LEU A 599 6.16 3.91 31.62
N TYR A 600 7.13 4.10 30.73
CA TYR A 600 8.07 3.05 30.32
C TYR A 600 8.99 2.61 31.45
N ALA A 601 9.36 3.48 32.39
CA ALA A 601 10.19 3.12 33.54
C ALA A 601 9.42 2.39 34.66
N ASP A 602 8.10 2.19 34.53
CA ASP A 602 7.20 1.73 35.60
C ASP A 602 7.23 2.64 36.86
N ASP A 603 7.58 3.92 36.70
CA ASP A 603 7.65 4.89 37.82
C ASP A 603 6.35 5.69 37.93
N ALA A 604 5.45 5.22 38.80
CA ALA A 604 4.15 5.84 39.02
C ALA A 604 4.25 7.27 39.59
N ALA A 605 5.25 7.57 40.42
CA ALA A 605 5.39 8.88 41.05
C ALA A 605 5.92 9.91 40.04
N ALA A 606 6.90 9.53 39.22
CA ALA A 606 7.38 10.37 38.13
C ALA A 606 6.31 10.58 37.04
N ALA A 607 5.53 9.53 36.71
CA ALA A 607 4.44 9.64 35.73
C ALA A 607 3.32 10.56 36.24
N GLN A 608 2.96 10.52 37.52
CA GLN A 608 1.99 11.46 38.11
C GLN A 608 2.49 12.90 38.12
N GLY A 609 3.78 13.12 38.44
CA GLY A 609 4.38 14.45 38.38
C GLY A 609 4.34 15.02 36.97
N ALA A 610 4.75 14.25 35.96
CA ALA A 610 4.73 14.67 34.57
C ALA A 610 3.29 14.91 34.06
N ALA A 611 2.32 14.08 34.47
CA ALA A 611 0.91 14.26 34.14
C ALA A 611 0.31 15.54 34.75
N ALA A 612 0.67 15.87 35.99
CA ALA A 612 0.17 17.06 36.69
C ALA A 612 0.69 18.37 36.08
N GLU A 613 1.89 18.36 35.49
CA GLU A 613 2.51 19.53 34.85
C GLU A 613 2.10 19.70 33.38
N LEU A 614 1.46 18.67 32.78
CA LEU A 614 1.06 18.69 31.39
C LEU A 614 -0.11 19.67 31.16
N THR A 615 0.06 20.61 30.22
CA THR A 615 -0.96 21.63 29.88
C THR A 615 -1.36 21.48 28.41
N ALA A 616 -2.66 21.33 28.15
CA ALA A 616 -3.17 21.14 26.79
C ALA A 616 -2.90 22.38 25.90
N PRO A 617 -2.27 22.22 24.72
CA PRO A 617 -1.95 23.34 23.82
C PRO A 617 -3.16 23.81 22.99
N VAL A 618 -4.19 22.96 22.85
CA VAL A 618 -5.43 23.22 22.10
C VAL A 618 -6.63 22.61 22.83
N THR A 619 -7.82 23.16 22.60
CA THR A 619 -9.07 22.72 23.26
C THR A 619 -9.42 21.26 22.99
N ALA A 620 -9.02 20.72 21.84
CA ALA A 620 -9.23 19.31 21.51
C ALA A 620 -8.52 18.33 22.46
N LEU A 621 -7.44 18.75 23.12
CA LEU A 621 -6.64 17.91 24.02
C LEU A 621 -6.99 18.11 25.51
N GLU A 622 -7.80 19.11 25.86
CA GLU A 622 -8.11 19.46 27.26
C GLU A 622 -8.78 18.30 28.02
N ALA A 623 -9.70 17.59 27.38
CA ALA A 623 -10.40 16.46 28.01
C ALA A 623 -9.45 15.29 28.31
N ALA A 624 -8.54 14.97 27.39
CA ALA A 624 -7.57 13.89 27.56
C ALA A 624 -6.52 14.23 28.63
N VAL A 625 -6.03 15.49 28.65
CA VAL A 625 -5.12 15.96 29.71
C VAL A 625 -5.79 15.96 31.08
N ALA A 626 -7.07 16.37 31.17
CA ALA A 626 -7.81 16.32 32.43
C ALA A 626 -8.03 14.88 32.94
N ALA A 627 -8.29 13.92 32.03
CA ALA A 627 -8.41 12.51 32.39
C ALA A 627 -7.09 11.94 32.93
N LEU A 628 -5.97 12.33 32.31
CA LEU A 628 -4.62 11.96 32.74
C LEU A 628 -4.29 12.52 34.14
N GLN A 629 -4.64 13.79 34.41
CA GLN A 629 -4.43 14.44 35.71
C GLN A 629 -5.31 13.84 36.83
N ALA A 630 -6.45 13.23 36.49
CA ALA A 630 -7.33 12.57 37.44
C ALA A 630 -6.89 11.15 37.81
N ALA A 631 -5.97 10.54 37.04
CA ALA A 631 -5.54 9.16 37.25
C ALA A 631 -4.50 9.04 38.38
N THR A 632 -4.81 8.22 39.39
CA THR A 632 -3.97 8.03 40.59
C THR A 632 -3.24 6.68 40.64
N GLU A 633 -3.49 5.79 39.68
CA GLU A 633 -2.84 4.48 39.60
C GLU A 633 -2.12 4.33 38.26
N LEU A 634 -1.00 3.59 38.23
CA LEU A 634 -0.19 3.38 37.02
C LEU A 634 -1.02 2.79 35.87
N ALA A 635 -1.94 1.87 36.17
CA ALA A 635 -2.85 1.30 35.18
C ALA A 635 -3.81 2.37 34.61
N GLY A 636 -4.37 3.24 35.45
CA GLY A 636 -5.22 4.34 35.01
C GLY A 636 -4.46 5.39 34.19
N LEU A 637 -3.21 5.69 34.56
CA LEU A 637 -2.34 6.60 33.81
C LEU A 637 -2.03 6.06 32.41
N ARG A 638 -1.81 4.75 32.27
CA ARG A 638 -1.59 4.11 30.96
C ARG A 638 -2.81 4.19 30.05
N VAL A 639 -4.01 3.96 30.59
CA VAL A 639 -5.26 4.09 29.83
C VAL A 639 -5.45 5.53 29.36
N ALA A 640 -5.37 6.51 30.27
CA ALA A 640 -5.51 7.92 29.93
C ALA A 640 -4.40 8.43 28.98
N PHE A 641 -3.19 7.88 29.07
CA PHE A 641 -2.11 8.17 28.13
C PHE A 641 -2.41 7.65 26.72
N GLY A 642 -3.02 6.46 26.60
CA GLY A 642 -3.48 5.93 25.32
C GLY A 642 -4.57 6.81 24.69
N ASP A 643 -5.53 7.28 25.49
CA ASP A 643 -6.57 8.21 25.03
C ASP A 643 -5.98 9.54 24.53
N LEU A 644 -4.94 10.04 25.20
CA LEU A 644 -4.19 11.21 24.75
C LEU A 644 -3.42 10.95 23.44
N GLY A 645 -2.88 9.75 23.25
CA GLY A 645 -2.22 9.33 22.01
C GLY A 645 -3.18 9.27 20.83
N VAL A 646 -4.39 8.75 21.03
CA VAL A 646 -5.47 8.76 20.01
C VAL A 646 -5.85 10.20 19.64
N ALA A 647 -6.06 11.07 20.64
CA ALA A 647 -6.42 12.46 20.39
C ALA A 647 -5.30 13.24 19.64
N LEU A 648 -4.03 12.93 19.92
CA LEU A 648 -2.89 13.52 19.20
C LEU A 648 -2.79 13.03 17.76
N ARG A 649 -3.03 11.74 17.50
CA ARG A 649 -3.08 11.19 16.14
C ARG A 649 -4.21 11.81 15.33
N ASP A 650 -5.41 11.89 15.88
CA ASP A 650 -6.57 12.45 15.18
C ASP A 650 -6.35 13.92 14.84
N LEU A 651 -5.76 14.68 15.78
CA LEU A 651 -5.36 16.05 15.54
C LEU A 651 -4.30 16.18 14.44
N ALA A 652 -3.29 15.29 14.42
CA ALA A 652 -2.27 15.27 13.38
C ALA A 652 -2.85 14.95 11.99
N ALA A 653 -3.87 14.09 11.92
CA ALA A 653 -4.57 13.75 10.69
C ALA A 653 -5.46 14.88 10.15
N GLU A 654 -6.07 15.68 11.03
CA GLU A 654 -6.92 16.81 10.65
C GLU A 654 -6.12 18.06 10.26
N ALA A 655 -5.10 18.40 11.05
CA ALA A 655 -4.25 19.57 10.82
C ALA A 655 -2.88 19.38 11.47
N LEU A 656 -1.91 18.85 10.71
CA LEU A 656 -0.56 18.52 11.19
C LEU A 656 0.13 19.76 11.82
N PRO A 657 0.28 19.82 13.16
CA PRO A 657 1.07 20.87 13.78
C PRO A 657 2.52 20.70 13.34
N PRO A 658 3.26 21.78 12.99
CA PRO A 658 4.65 21.68 12.56
C PRO A 658 5.55 20.93 13.56
N ALA A 659 5.21 21.01 14.85
CA ALA A 659 5.95 20.35 15.94
C ALA A 659 5.75 18.82 16.01
N LEU A 660 4.71 18.27 15.38
CA LEU A 660 4.43 16.83 15.30
C LEU A 660 4.83 16.21 13.96
N ALA A 661 5.40 17.00 13.04
CA ALA A 661 5.76 16.52 11.70
C ALA A 661 6.87 15.46 11.72
N SER A 662 7.76 15.49 12.71
CA SER A 662 8.89 14.58 12.92
C SER A 662 8.63 13.50 13.98
N TRP A 663 7.35 13.16 14.19
CA TRP A 663 6.93 12.18 15.18
C TRP A 663 6.26 10.99 14.48
N THR A 664 6.58 9.79 14.95
CA THR A 664 6.01 8.53 14.48
C THR A 664 4.86 8.11 15.39
N VAL A 665 3.77 7.66 14.78
CA VAL A 665 2.64 7.05 15.48
C VAL A 665 2.91 5.55 15.64
N LEU A 666 2.86 5.06 16.87
CA LEU A 666 3.14 3.69 17.25
C LEU A 666 1.89 3.04 17.87
N TYR A 667 1.76 1.72 17.69
CA TYR A 667 0.58 0.94 18.08
C TYR A 667 0.97 -0.28 18.91
N CYS A 668 0.13 -0.62 19.90
CA CYS A 668 0.27 -1.80 20.74
C CYS A 668 -1.08 -2.48 21.00
N GLY A 669 -1.49 -3.41 20.13
CA GLY A 669 -2.76 -4.17 20.27
C GLY A 669 -2.85 -5.11 21.48
N MET A 670 -1.85 -5.11 22.36
CA MET A 670 -1.90 -5.80 23.66
C MET A 670 -2.08 -4.83 24.83
N ALA A 671 -2.10 -3.51 24.61
CA ALA A 671 -2.17 -2.51 25.65
C ALA A 671 -3.46 -2.68 26.49
N PRO A 672 -3.36 -3.04 27.78
CA PRO A 672 -4.52 -3.37 28.58
C PRO A 672 -5.37 -2.12 28.88
N GLY A 673 -6.59 -2.10 28.36
CA GLY A 673 -7.60 -1.07 28.65
C GLY A 673 -7.43 0.26 27.91
N ALA A 674 -6.40 0.42 27.06
CA ALA A 674 -6.21 1.61 26.24
C ALA A 674 -7.16 1.60 25.02
N ALA A 675 -7.67 2.76 24.62
CA ALA A 675 -8.44 2.91 23.39
C ALA A 675 -7.60 2.56 22.15
N GLU A 676 -8.26 1.98 21.14
CA GLU A 676 -7.72 1.71 19.80
C GLU A 676 -6.31 1.08 19.76
N ASP A 677 -6.14 -0.06 20.44
CA ASP A 677 -4.89 -0.83 20.39
C ASP A 677 -3.66 -0.03 20.87
N GLY A 678 -3.81 0.84 21.88
CA GLY A 678 -2.71 1.50 22.59
C GLY A 678 -1.83 2.34 21.66
N VAL A 679 -2.35 3.51 21.27
CA VAL A 679 -1.67 4.47 20.39
C VAL A 679 -0.77 5.39 21.20
N TRP A 680 0.46 5.63 20.75
CA TRP A 680 1.29 6.72 21.25
C TRP A 680 2.16 7.32 20.15
N LEU A 681 2.57 8.57 20.34
CA LEU A 681 3.49 9.23 19.42
C LEU A 681 4.89 9.25 20.05
N GLN A 682 5.93 9.15 19.23
CA GLN A 682 7.31 9.27 19.66
C GLN A 682 8.11 10.02 18.59
N ALA A 683 9.06 10.86 19.00
CA ALA A 683 9.96 11.53 18.06
C ALA A 683 10.80 10.50 17.29
N ASP A 684 11.01 10.74 16.00
CA ASP A 684 11.64 9.80 15.06
C ASP A 684 13.11 9.48 15.39
N ASP A 685 13.79 10.38 16.11
CA ASP A 685 15.17 10.26 16.57
C ASP A 685 15.33 9.44 17.87
N ALA A 686 14.22 9.06 18.51
CA ALA A 686 14.23 8.33 19.78
C ALA A 686 14.04 6.82 19.60
N GLU A 687 14.84 6.01 20.31
CA GLU A 687 14.68 4.54 20.36
C GLU A 687 13.27 4.16 20.84
N ALA A 688 12.52 3.35 20.09
CA ALA A 688 11.13 2.98 20.38
C ALA A 688 10.94 2.40 21.79
N ARG A 689 10.11 3.07 22.62
CA ARG A 689 9.80 2.68 24.00
C ARG A 689 8.30 2.52 24.16
N ASN A 690 7.84 1.35 24.62
CA ASN A 690 6.42 1.07 24.80
C ASN A 690 5.94 1.47 26.21
N PRO A 691 5.19 2.58 26.37
CA PRO A 691 4.78 3.08 27.69
C PRO A 691 3.75 2.19 28.40
N PHE A 692 3.12 1.24 27.70
CA PHE A 692 2.09 0.36 28.26
C PHE A 692 2.65 -0.86 28.98
N PHE A 693 3.85 -1.33 28.60
CA PHE A 693 4.41 -2.60 29.10
C PHE A 693 5.69 -2.47 29.93
N GLY A 694 6.22 -1.26 30.13
CA GLY A 694 7.38 -1.04 30.99
C GLY A 694 8.68 -1.68 30.49
N ALA A 695 9.82 -1.19 30.96
CA ALA A 695 11.15 -1.64 30.52
C ALA A 695 11.43 -3.11 30.91
N ARG A 696 10.74 -3.65 31.93
CA ARG A 696 10.95 -5.01 32.45
C ARG A 696 10.51 -6.12 31.51
N HIS A 697 9.62 -5.83 30.58
CA HIS A 697 9.05 -6.83 29.68
C HIS A 697 9.79 -6.94 28.33
N GLY A 698 10.79 -6.08 28.06
CA GLY A 698 11.64 -6.15 26.86
C GLY A 698 10.91 -5.93 25.52
N MET A 699 9.61 -5.60 25.56
CA MET A 699 8.79 -5.33 24.38
C MET A 699 8.95 -3.86 23.98
N ARG A 700 9.67 -3.61 22.87
CA ARG A 700 9.98 -2.26 22.37
C ARG A 700 8.87 -1.68 21.49
N ALA A 701 8.21 -2.52 20.70
CA ALA A 701 6.99 -2.23 19.94
C ALA A 701 6.22 -3.54 19.73
N CYS A 702 4.89 -3.49 19.61
CA CYS A 702 4.08 -4.70 19.51
C CYS A 702 3.58 -5.05 18.10
N HIS A 703 3.66 -4.20 17.07
CA HIS A 703 3.42 -4.55 15.65
C HIS A 703 3.88 -3.44 14.67
N VAL A 704 3.89 -3.75 13.35
CA VAL A 704 4.64 -3.12 12.22
C VAL A 704 3.94 -1.92 11.53
N ASN A 705 2.92 -1.29 12.12
CA ASN A 705 2.18 -0.19 11.49
C ASN A 705 2.63 1.20 11.95
N ALA A 706 3.95 1.41 12.08
CA ALA A 706 4.51 2.72 12.38
C ALA A 706 4.46 3.61 11.14
N HIS A 707 3.92 4.81 11.26
CA HIS A 707 3.91 5.80 10.18
C HIS A 707 4.10 7.20 10.76
N ALA A 708 4.67 8.11 9.96
CA ALA A 708 4.80 9.51 10.33
C ALA A 708 3.41 10.10 10.64
N ALA A 709 3.31 10.97 11.65
CA ALA A 709 2.05 11.54 12.10
C ALA A 709 1.29 12.34 11.00
N GLY A 710 1.97 12.74 9.93
CA GLY A 710 1.37 13.36 8.74
C GLY A 710 0.96 12.40 7.63
N ALA A 711 1.30 11.11 7.71
CA ALA A 711 0.92 10.12 6.73
C ALA A 711 -0.51 9.62 7.01
N ARG A 712 -1.42 9.74 6.03
CA ARG A 712 -2.74 9.12 6.15
C ARG A 712 -2.58 7.60 6.14
N PRO A 713 -3.16 6.87 7.11
CA PRO A 713 -3.03 5.42 7.23
C PRO A 713 -3.73 4.63 6.10
#